data_AF-A0A642UDV2-F1
#
_entry.id   AF-A0A642UDV2-F1
#
_cell.length_a   1.000
_cell.length_b   1.000
_cell.length_c   1.000
_cell.angle_alpha   90.00
_cell.angle_beta   90.00
_cell.angle_gamma   90.00
#
_symmetry.space_group_name_H-M   'P 1'
#
loop_
_entity.id
_entity.type
_entity.pdbx_description
1 polymer ?
#
loop_
_entity_poly.entity_id
_entity_poly.type
_entity_poly.pdbx_seq_one_letter_code
_entity_poly.pdbx_strand_id
1 'polypeptide(L)'
;MSELRKRYSCPSPAPTTLALDGRVVDDSPLSASSAFYRQLPSMEMPPELEGFGVVIKSLSTARLNSCLRWYFNQPLPSTNEMFPWLHGLHEENFAQRQFFLNQQFPEFRPVSVDKPRVARFLMCVDTDEDSAVDPFTTHFLTPHNFHNYRHFDTQNVLKNTVKLKDVLRKVDVSRAEVRCIVYEIFSNLFPDSIDLDPVVDVFTRDCLLIKFLPIFLNLDPDRGVSLRNFHIQVAKLASCSDFIVYGNHHIASFARVLWLAQQHEAFTEGLEPAYAVYTHSGAVADLDGQLSWKNDYIVREKVENMRMASATKINGQVWAGNYWDYHSFVTQEHKSSSESKGWPHMYCDPDNSVVTSLSDFDNVLDSLPQPKANWRLLFHCHSDARFPNPSTLSSLIYKCSLRSKHAKDNQNDKIMHLLDFPPSGSVGIGDCKPDNLASIVNTCKLIYMFSSSTSQAANVESTLIYCNDGYTESSLLVLLYLMYSLDISLGDAMITLHTKYGRPFYIFPSDAVILEKLEALVRKFSPLRRQDIDWSEPEKISSQEINEILLGSPSKTVSDSCRLGFIANESDEEEVDDAEETSWVTQVEGSLPSRILPYLYLGSLKHANCPAILTKLGITKIISVGESLDWIPEDSQVTTEDNGNIEMISVKSEYSVDTVMKVNNLLDDGIDELSQSLPRILQFLNDEYTKSEGQVRILVHCRVGVSRSATVAIAEVMRRLEITIPNAYLYVRVRRLNIIIQPNLRFMYELFKWEEQEKLKQDHSSTNLREVDWFIMCREIMKLNLPYLTK
;
A
#
# COMPACT_ATOMS: atom_id res chain seq x y z
N MET A 1 7.60 28.79 46.62
CA MET A 1 6.89 27.64 46.00
C MET A 1 7.36 26.27 46.49
N SER A 2 8.38 26.16 47.35
CA SER A 2 9.08 24.90 47.68
C SER A 2 8.43 24.03 48.77
N GLU A 3 7.61 24.58 49.69
CA GLU A 3 7.16 23.83 50.88
C GLU A 3 5.81 23.11 50.74
N LEU A 4 5.04 23.36 49.68
CA LEU A 4 3.68 22.81 49.52
C LEU A 4 3.61 21.39 48.93
N ARG A 5 4.73 20.80 48.45
CA ARG A 5 4.74 19.45 47.86
C ARG A 5 4.88 18.29 48.86
N LYS A 6 5.23 18.53 50.13
CA LYS A 6 5.55 17.46 51.12
C LYS A 6 4.35 16.83 51.86
N ARG A 7 3.17 16.69 51.23
CA ARG A 7 1.95 16.15 51.89
C ARG A 7 1.07 15.15 51.11
N TYR A 8 1.59 14.48 50.08
CA TYR A 8 0.90 13.31 49.46
C TYR A 8 1.86 12.14 49.15
N SER A 9 2.54 11.64 50.18
CA SER A 9 3.32 10.40 50.11
C SER A 9 2.49 9.19 50.56
N CYS A 10 1.60 8.69 49.70
CA CYS A 10 1.04 7.34 49.84
C CYS A 10 1.81 6.39 48.90
N PRO A 11 2.19 5.18 49.33
CA PRO A 11 2.70 4.17 48.42
C PRO A 11 1.54 3.66 47.55
N SER A 12 1.47 4.10 46.30
CA SER A 12 0.54 3.53 45.33
C SER A 12 0.96 2.10 45.00
N PRO A 13 0.08 1.08 45.16
CA PRO A 13 0.34 -0.23 44.57
C PRO A 13 0.41 -0.08 43.04
N ALA A 14 1.19 -0.94 42.38
CA ALA A 14 1.28 -0.95 40.93
C ALA A 14 -0.11 -1.19 40.31
N PRO A 15 -0.51 -0.45 39.26
CA PRO A 15 -1.84 -0.56 38.69
C PRO A 15 -2.02 -1.90 37.98
N THR A 16 -2.75 -2.83 38.60
CA THR A 16 -3.08 -4.12 38.00
C THR A 16 -4.18 -3.95 36.95
N THR A 17 -3.82 -3.95 35.67
CA THR A 17 -4.79 -3.95 34.57
C THR A 17 -5.57 -5.27 34.58
N LEU A 18 -6.90 -5.19 34.63
CA LEU A 18 -7.78 -6.36 34.57
C LEU A 18 -8.10 -6.70 33.12
N ALA A 19 -7.83 -7.94 32.71
CA ALA A 19 -8.37 -8.49 31.48
C ALA A 19 -9.89 -8.75 31.60
N LEU A 20 -10.58 -8.84 30.47
CA LEU A 20 -12.05 -9.05 30.39
C LEU A 20 -12.51 -10.37 31.06
N ASP A 21 -11.61 -11.33 31.24
CA ASP A 21 -11.85 -12.62 31.90
C ASP A 21 -11.34 -12.66 33.36
N GLY A 22 -10.96 -11.51 33.94
CA GLY A 22 -10.60 -11.37 35.35
C GLY A 22 -9.22 -11.94 35.73
N ARG A 23 -8.40 -12.31 34.75
CA ARG A 23 -6.99 -12.70 35.01
C ARG A 23 -6.14 -11.46 35.31
N VAL A 24 -5.22 -11.64 36.24
CA VAL A 24 -4.10 -10.71 36.44
C VAL A 24 -3.21 -10.80 35.20
N VAL A 25 -2.92 -9.66 34.56
CA VAL A 25 -1.86 -9.59 33.55
C VAL A 25 -0.54 -9.85 34.26
N ASP A 26 0.16 -10.92 33.89
CA ASP A 26 1.49 -11.23 34.45
C ASP A 26 2.45 -10.07 34.14
N ASP A 27 3.20 -9.64 35.16
CA ASP A 27 4.30 -8.69 34.98
C ASP A 27 5.24 -9.17 33.87
N SER A 28 5.64 -8.26 32.97
CA SER A 28 6.59 -8.58 31.90
C SER A 28 7.78 -9.38 32.44
N PRO A 29 8.25 -10.44 31.75
CA PRO A 29 9.43 -11.17 32.19
C PRO A 29 10.67 -10.27 32.27
N LEU A 30 10.68 -9.16 31.52
CA LEU A 30 11.70 -8.11 31.58
C LEU A 30 11.43 -7.02 32.63
N SER A 31 10.28 -7.01 33.31
CA SER A 31 10.05 -6.09 34.43
C SER A 31 11.02 -6.38 35.58
N ALA A 32 11.56 -5.34 36.22
CA ALA A 32 12.41 -5.47 37.41
C ALA A 32 11.70 -6.15 38.60
N SER A 33 10.36 -6.11 38.62
CA SER A 33 9.55 -6.86 39.59
C SER A 33 9.59 -8.37 39.37
N SER A 34 9.88 -8.87 38.16
CA SER A 34 9.70 -10.27 37.80
C SER A 34 10.76 -11.20 38.43
N ALA A 35 10.38 -12.47 38.64
CA ALA A 35 11.33 -13.50 39.07
C ALA A 35 12.36 -13.85 37.98
N PHE A 36 12.01 -13.64 36.69
CA PHE A 36 12.89 -13.89 35.55
C PHE A 36 14.02 -12.87 35.49
N TYR A 37 13.70 -11.57 35.61
CA TYR A 37 14.66 -10.47 35.61
C TYR A 37 15.73 -10.63 36.70
N ARG A 38 15.30 -10.98 37.91
CA ARG A 38 16.19 -11.20 39.07
C ARG A 38 17.21 -12.33 38.86
N GLN A 39 16.93 -13.27 37.94
CA GLN A 39 17.83 -14.36 37.57
C GLN A 39 18.70 -14.05 36.33
N LEU A 40 18.64 -12.83 35.79
CA LEU A 40 19.51 -12.42 34.69
C LEU A 40 20.88 -11.97 35.20
N PRO A 41 21.99 -12.42 34.59
CA PRO A 41 23.31 -11.87 34.87
C PRO A 41 23.35 -10.39 34.48
N SER A 42 24.00 -9.57 35.28
CA SER A 42 24.35 -8.20 34.88
C SER A 42 25.53 -8.24 33.92
N MET A 43 25.57 -7.32 32.96
CA MET A 43 26.78 -7.02 32.18
C MET A 43 27.82 -6.36 33.09
N GLU A 44 29.10 -6.65 32.89
CA GLU A 44 30.19 -5.95 33.59
C GLU A 44 30.21 -4.46 33.19
N MET A 45 30.36 -3.57 34.17
CA MET A 45 30.46 -2.13 33.96
C MET A 45 31.92 -1.67 34.06
N PRO A 46 32.32 -0.61 33.33
CA PRO A 46 33.54 0.12 33.63
C PRO A 46 33.52 0.62 35.09
N PRO A 47 34.65 0.56 35.82
CA PRO A 47 34.71 0.95 37.24
C PRO A 47 34.36 2.42 37.47
N GLU A 48 34.50 3.27 36.46
CA GLU A 48 34.07 4.67 36.48
C GLU A 48 32.55 4.83 36.71
N LEU A 49 31.74 3.79 36.44
CA LEU A 49 30.28 3.81 36.61
C LEU A 49 29.82 3.24 37.97
N GLU A 50 30.73 2.83 38.85
CA GLU A 50 30.37 2.35 40.19
C GLU A 50 29.70 3.48 41.00
N GLY A 51 28.59 3.15 41.67
CA GLY A 51 27.76 4.11 42.40
C GLY A 51 26.62 4.75 41.58
N PHE A 52 26.72 4.82 40.25
CA PHE A 52 25.74 5.50 39.38
C PHE A 52 24.51 4.64 39.00
N GLY A 53 24.29 3.51 39.66
CA GLY A 53 23.08 2.68 39.48
C GLY A 53 22.91 2.02 38.10
N VAL A 54 23.95 2.01 37.26
CA VAL A 54 23.88 1.46 35.89
C VAL A 54 23.68 -0.05 35.90
N VAL A 55 22.45 -0.51 35.65
CA VAL A 55 22.09 -1.94 35.61
C VAL A 55 21.60 -2.33 34.21
N ILE A 56 22.45 -3.04 33.48
CA ILE A 56 22.13 -3.64 32.17
C ILE A 56 22.23 -5.16 32.31
N LYS A 57 21.25 -5.91 31.80
CA LYS A 57 21.12 -7.36 31.98
C LYS A 57 21.38 -8.11 30.67
N SER A 58 21.98 -9.30 30.75
CA SER A 58 22.23 -10.13 29.55
C SER A 58 21.26 -11.31 29.42
N LEU A 59 20.84 -11.59 28.18
CA LEU A 59 19.92 -12.66 27.79
C LEU A 59 20.67 -13.74 27.01
N SER A 60 20.53 -15.00 27.41
CA SER A 60 20.95 -16.16 26.59
C SER A 60 19.90 -16.45 25.50
N THR A 61 20.30 -17.14 24.41
CA THR A 61 19.44 -17.40 23.24
C THR A 61 18.09 -18.04 23.61
N ALA A 62 18.09 -19.01 24.52
CA ALA A 62 16.87 -19.64 25.03
C ALA A 62 15.97 -18.67 25.83
N ARG A 63 16.57 -17.77 26.63
CA ARG A 63 15.83 -16.73 27.39
C ARG A 63 15.26 -15.64 26.46
N LEU A 64 16.03 -15.21 25.46
CA LEU A 64 15.60 -14.27 24.43
C LEU A 64 14.40 -14.83 23.64
N ASN A 65 14.47 -16.08 23.19
CA ASN A 65 13.38 -16.78 22.51
C ASN A 65 12.11 -16.80 23.38
N SER A 66 12.21 -17.16 24.66
CA SER A 66 11.08 -17.11 25.60
C SER A 66 10.49 -15.71 25.78
N CYS A 67 11.30 -14.66 25.89
CA CYS A 67 10.81 -13.28 26.00
C CYS A 67 10.06 -12.82 24.75
N LEU A 68 10.63 -13.06 23.56
CA LEU A 68 10.00 -12.69 22.29
C LEU A 68 8.67 -13.44 22.08
N ARG A 69 8.65 -14.77 22.32
CA ARG A 69 7.42 -15.57 22.26
C ARG A 69 6.36 -15.12 23.26
N TRP A 70 6.73 -14.74 24.49
CA TRP A 70 5.79 -14.17 25.46
C TRP A 70 5.21 -12.85 24.95
N TYR A 71 6.08 -11.96 24.44
CA TYR A 71 5.73 -10.61 24.01
C TYR A 71 4.76 -10.57 22.83
N PHE A 72 5.04 -11.30 21.74
CA PHE A 72 4.14 -11.35 20.57
C PHE A 72 2.81 -12.10 20.84
N ASN A 73 2.66 -12.71 22.03
CA ASN A 73 1.42 -13.33 22.50
C ASN A 73 0.74 -12.57 23.66
N GLN A 74 1.26 -11.42 24.11
CA GLN A 74 0.47 -10.51 24.94
C GLN A 74 -0.41 -9.64 24.05
N PRO A 75 -1.67 -9.34 24.40
CA PRO A 75 -2.51 -8.42 23.63
C PRO A 75 -1.92 -7.01 23.64
N LEU A 76 -2.08 -6.27 22.55
CA LEU A 76 -1.76 -4.84 22.51
C LEU A 76 -2.61 -4.03 23.52
N PRO A 77 -2.16 -2.84 23.97
CA PRO A 77 -2.98 -1.88 24.72
C PRO A 77 -4.33 -1.56 24.06
N SER A 78 -5.25 -0.91 24.77
CA SER A 78 -6.54 -0.53 24.16
C SER A 78 -6.40 0.73 23.29
N THR A 79 -7.22 0.83 22.24
CA THR A 79 -7.25 1.99 21.33
C THR A 79 -7.45 3.30 22.10
N ASN A 80 -8.33 3.30 23.11
CA ASN A 80 -8.65 4.48 23.91
C ASN A 80 -7.62 4.84 25.00
N GLU A 81 -6.55 4.05 25.16
CA GLU A 81 -5.35 4.43 25.93
C GLU A 81 -4.24 4.99 25.02
N MET A 82 -4.17 4.53 23.77
CA MET A 82 -3.10 4.87 22.82
C MET A 82 -3.43 6.10 21.96
N PHE A 83 -4.70 6.35 21.68
CA PHE A 83 -5.20 7.52 20.96
C PHE A 83 -5.84 8.50 21.96
N PRO A 84 -5.49 9.79 21.93
CA PRO A 84 -4.91 10.52 20.80
C PRO A 84 -3.37 10.55 20.73
N TRP A 85 -2.65 10.09 21.76
CA TRP A 85 -1.18 10.23 21.86
C TRP A 85 -0.43 9.81 20.59
N LEU A 86 -0.78 8.66 19.98
CA LEU A 86 -0.15 8.17 18.74
C LEU A 86 -0.29 9.11 17.51
N HIS A 87 -1.17 10.11 17.52
CA HIS A 87 -1.22 11.12 16.45
C HIS A 87 -0.06 12.13 16.49
N GLY A 88 0.70 12.18 17.59
CA GLY A 88 1.86 13.06 17.75
C GLY A 88 1.46 14.49 18.09
N LEU A 89 1.02 14.71 19.33
CA LEU A 89 0.49 15.99 19.82
C LEU A 89 1.60 16.85 20.44
N HIS A 90 2.28 17.63 19.60
CA HIS A 90 3.31 18.57 20.05
C HIS A 90 2.73 19.62 21.00
N GLU A 91 3.41 19.93 22.12
CA GLU A 91 2.87 20.78 23.19
C GLU A 91 2.45 22.17 22.69
N GLU A 92 3.27 22.77 21.81
CA GLU A 92 3.03 24.10 21.22
C GLU A 92 2.01 24.09 20.07
N ASN A 93 1.64 22.91 19.53
CA ASN A 93 0.72 22.79 18.39
C ASN A 93 -0.74 22.96 18.85
N PHE A 94 -1.10 24.22 19.14
CA PHE A 94 -2.43 24.60 19.61
C PHE A 94 -3.55 24.16 18.65
N ALA A 95 -3.32 24.17 17.34
CA ALA A 95 -4.32 23.75 16.35
C ALA A 95 -4.67 22.27 16.47
N GLN A 96 -3.68 21.40 16.67
CA GLN A 96 -3.88 19.97 16.87
C GLN A 96 -4.52 19.65 18.22
N ARG A 97 -4.10 20.36 19.28
CA ARG A 97 -4.72 20.26 20.61
C ARG A 97 -6.19 20.71 20.55
N GLN A 98 -6.49 21.82 19.89
CA GLN A 98 -7.85 22.33 19.70
C GLN A 98 -8.70 21.39 18.86
N PHE A 99 -8.15 20.75 17.81
CA PHE A 99 -8.87 19.78 16.98
C PHE A 99 -9.48 18.65 17.82
N PHE A 100 -8.66 17.93 18.58
CA PHE A 100 -9.14 16.84 19.44
C PHE A 100 -9.99 17.32 20.62
N LEU A 101 -9.71 18.50 21.21
CA LEU A 101 -10.51 19.03 22.31
C LEU A 101 -11.90 19.54 21.89
N ASN A 102 -12.02 20.19 20.72
CA ASN A 102 -13.28 20.82 20.30
C ASN A 102 -14.30 19.81 19.73
N GLN A 103 -13.86 18.63 19.27
CA GLN A 103 -14.75 17.57 18.78
C GLN A 103 -15.33 16.68 19.91
N GLN A 104 -14.98 16.91 21.18
CA GLN A 104 -15.21 15.97 22.30
C GLN A 104 -16.21 16.40 23.38
N PHE A 105 -17.20 17.25 23.06
CA PHE A 105 -18.28 17.60 24.00
C PHE A 105 -19.65 17.48 23.31
N PRO A 106 -20.63 16.79 23.94
CA PRO A 106 -21.29 17.39 25.11
C PRO A 106 -20.86 16.92 26.50
N GLU A 107 -20.40 15.67 26.68
CA GLU A 107 -20.15 15.12 28.02
C GLU A 107 -18.66 15.09 28.42
N PHE A 108 -18.38 15.58 29.63
CA PHE A 108 -17.02 15.83 30.11
C PHE A 108 -16.22 14.54 30.38
N ARG A 109 -15.28 14.23 29.48
CA ARG A 109 -14.07 13.47 29.82
C ARG A 109 -12.84 14.19 29.27
N PRO A 110 -11.91 14.68 30.12
CA PRO A 110 -10.64 15.21 29.64
C PRO A 110 -9.81 14.03 29.11
N VAL A 111 -9.65 13.96 27.80
CA VAL A 111 -8.85 12.90 27.16
C VAL A 111 -7.36 13.18 27.40
N SER A 112 -6.65 12.15 27.89
CA SER A 112 -5.22 12.23 28.17
C SER A 112 -4.43 12.35 26.87
N VAL A 113 -3.66 13.43 26.74
CA VAL A 113 -2.67 13.61 25.66
C VAL A 113 -1.32 12.99 26.06
N ASP A 114 -1.08 12.87 27.37
CA ASP A 114 0.12 12.28 27.96
C ASP A 114 0.37 10.85 27.47
N LYS A 115 1.66 10.50 27.42
CA LYS A 115 2.18 9.16 27.14
C LYS A 115 1.50 8.07 28.01
N PRO A 116 1.00 6.96 27.42
CA PRO A 116 0.26 5.94 28.15
C PRO A 116 1.18 5.17 29.12
N ARG A 117 1.00 5.40 30.42
CA ARG A 117 1.90 4.93 31.51
C ARG A 117 1.97 3.41 31.70
N VAL A 118 1.05 2.66 31.09
CA VAL A 118 0.96 1.18 31.19
C VAL A 118 1.46 0.52 29.90
N ALA A 119 1.65 1.28 28.82
CA ALA A 119 2.12 0.74 27.55
C ALA A 119 3.60 0.35 27.63
N ARG A 120 3.92 -0.89 27.27
CA ARG A 120 5.28 -1.42 27.31
C ARG A 120 5.57 -2.22 26.04
N PHE A 121 6.41 -1.67 25.18
CA PHE A 121 6.82 -2.30 23.93
C PHE A 121 8.21 -2.92 24.05
N LEU A 122 8.63 -3.69 23.05
CA LEU A 122 9.93 -4.34 22.99
C LEU A 122 10.61 -4.04 21.66
N MET A 123 11.73 -3.32 21.69
CA MET A 123 12.54 -2.97 20.51
C MET A 123 13.85 -3.73 20.53
N CYS A 124 14.31 -4.19 19.36
CA CYS A 124 15.64 -4.76 19.19
C CYS A 124 16.55 -3.75 18.47
N VAL A 125 17.85 -3.78 18.74
CA VAL A 125 18.84 -2.93 18.07
C VAL A 125 20.04 -3.78 17.69
N ASP A 126 20.28 -3.84 16.38
CA ASP A 126 21.44 -4.52 15.81
C ASP A 126 22.66 -3.59 15.86
N THR A 127 23.81 -4.11 16.30
CA THR A 127 25.05 -3.34 16.34
C THR A 127 25.86 -3.40 15.05
N ASP A 128 25.57 -4.37 14.18
CA ASP A 128 26.45 -4.72 13.07
C ASP A 128 25.99 -4.08 11.74
N GLU A 129 24.87 -3.34 11.75
CA GLU A 129 24.28 -2.62 10.60
C GLU A 129 25.25 -1.70 9.87
N ASP A 130 26.21 -1.09 10.56
CA ASP A 130 27.18 -0.13 10.01
C ASP A 130 28.18 -0.79 9.02
N SER A 131 28.12 -2.13 8.88
CA SER A 131 28.85 -2.93 7.87
C SER A 131 28.04 -3.25 6.60
N ALA A 132 26.71 -3.10 6.63
CA ALA A 132 25.84 -3.36 5.48
C ALA A 132 25.72 -2.12 4.59
N VAL A 133 25.89 -2.29 3.27
CA VAL A 133 25.61 -1.23 2.30
C VAL A 133 24.10 -0.91 2.35
N ASP A 134 23.75 0.34 2.69
CA ASP A 134 22.36 0.75 2.89
C ASP A 134 21.53 0.44 1.62
N PRO A 135 20.55 -0.49 1.65
CA PRO A 135 19.86 -0.98 0.44
C PRO A 135 19.09 0.10 -0.34
N PHE A 136 18.90 1.26 0.27
CA PHE A 136 18.34 2.45 -0.36
C PHE A 136 19.29 3.07 -1.40
N THR A 137 20.61 2.81 -1.33
CA THR A 137 21.56 3.21 -2.39
C THR A 137 21.48 2.33 -3.65
N THR A 138 20.83 1.17 -3.58
CA THR A 138 20.41 0.37 -4.74
C THR A 138 18.94 0.60 -5.14
N HIS A 139 18.46 1.84 -4.99
CA HIS A 139 17.43 2.36 -5.89
C HIS A 139 17.99 2.29 -7.33
N PHE A 140 17.55 1.41 -8.22
CA PHE A 140 16.27 0.70 -8.27
C PHE A 140 16.45 -0.83 -8.41
N LEU A 141 15.34 -1.56 -8.24
CA LEU A 141 15.08 -2.78 -9.01
C LEU A 141 14.90 -2.40 -10.49
N THR A 142 16.00 -2.00 -11.14
CA THR A 142 16.07 -2.02 -12.60
C THR A 142 16.05 -3.48 -13.06
N PRO A 143 15.48 -3.78 -14.24
CA PRO A 143 15.50 -5.10 -14.85
C PRO A 143 16.80 -5.91 -14.69
N HIS A 144 17.94 -5.27 -14.93
CA HIS A 144 19.24 -5.93 -14.96
C HIS A 144 19.78 -6.36 -13.59
N ASN A 145 19.26 -5.82 -12.48
CA ASN A 145 19.74 -6.16 -11.14
C ASN A 145 19.18 -7.48 -10.58
N PHE A 146 18.13 -8.06 -11.18
CA PHE A 146 17.45 -9.26 -10.64
C PHE A 146 18.38 -10.46 -10.40
N HIS A 147 19.43 -10.64 -11.22
CA HIS A 147 20.40 -11.72 -11.01
C HIS A 147 21.28 -11.53 -9.76
N ASN A 148 21.52 -10.29 -9.31
CA ASN A 148 22.25 -10.02 -8.07
C ASN A 148 21.42 -10.35 -6.82
N TYR A 149 20.08 -10.40 -6.93
CA TYR A 149 19.15 -10.80 -5.87
C TYR A 149 18.89 -12.32 -5.80
N ARG A 150 19.65 -13.15 -6.55
CA ARG A 150 19.55 -14.63 -6.46
C ARG A 150 19.92 -15.19 -5.09
N HIS A 151 20.65 -14.43 -4.28
CA HIS A 151 20.71 -14.62 -2.85
C HIS A 151 20.05 -13.42 -2.19
N PHE A 152 18.83 -13.62 -1.70
CA PHE A 152 18.33 -12.84 -0.58
C PHE A 152 19.18 -13.21 0.63
N ASP A 153 20.35 -12.58 0.75
CA ASP A 153 21.11 -12.56 2.01
C ASP A 153 20.39 -11.60 2.95
N THR A 154 19.16 -11.96 3.32
CA THR A 154 18.49 -11.38 4.47
C THR A 154 19.38 -11.71 5.66
N GLN A 155 20.17 -10.72 6.10
CA GLN A 155 20.71 -10.74 7.45
C GLN A 155 19.57 -11.20 8.37
N ASN A 156 19.77 -12.26 9.16
CA ASN A 156 18.74 -12.73 10.06
C ASN A 156 18.62 -11.71 11.20
N VAL A 157 17.84 -10.66 10.95
CA VAL A 157 17.54 -9.57 11.89
C VAL A 157 16.50 -10.08 12.88
N LEU A 158 16.54 -9.63 14.14
CA LEU A 158 15.43 -9.92 15.06
C LEU A 158 14.14 -9.23 14.61
N LYS A 159 12.99 -9.87 14.89
CA LYS A 159 11.71 -9.15 14.94
C LYS A 159 11.81 -7.97 15.90
N ASN A 160 11.12 -6.88 15.54
CA ASN A 160 11.19 -5.59 16.21
C ASN A 160 12.56 -4.88 16.19
N THR A 161 13.52 -5.28 15.34
CA THR A 161 14.74 -4.47 15.16
C THR A 161 14.43 -3.12 14.50
N VAL A 162 14.97 -2.07 15.12
CA VAL A 162 14.91 -0.66 14.69
C VAL A 162 16.32 -0.11 14.53
N LYS A 163 16.51 0.81 13.57
CA LYS A 163 17.81 1.47 13.36
C LYS A 163 17.98 2.56 14.42
N LEU A 164 19.19 2.77 14.98
CA LEU A 164 19.39 3.86 15.95
C LEU A 164 19.02 5.25 15.39
N LYS A 165 19.15 5.47 14.08
CA LYS A 165 18.72 6.72 13.41
C LYS A 165 17.21 6.96 13.41
N ASP A 166 16.41 5.93 13.73
CA ASP A 166 14.96 6.01 13.84
C ASP A 166 14.52 6.21 15.32
N VAL A 167 15.47 6.26 16.27
CA VAL A 167 15.25 6.21 17.72
C VAL A 167 15.97 7.34 18.48
N LEU A 168 17.26 7.55 18.23
CA LEU A 168 18.11 8.51 18.95
C LEU A 168 18.55 9.67 18.06
N ARG A 169 18.73 10.85 18.67
CA ARG A 169 19.33 12.01 18.00
C ARG A 169 20.78 11.69 17.56
N LYS A 170 21.08 11.87 16.28
CA LYS A 170 22.42 11.71 15.72
C LYS A 170 23.39 12.76 16.27
N VAL A 171 24.67 12.41 16.43
CA VAL A 171 25.73 13.38 16.73
C VAL A 171 25.98 14.24 15.48
N ASP A 172 25.65 15.52 15.61
CA ASP A 172 25.80 16.60 14.63
C ASP A 172 26.73 17.74 15.11
N VAL A 173 27.14 17.69 16.38
CA VAL A 173 27.95 18.71 17.10
C VAL A 173 29.37 18.23 17.41
N SER A 174 30.24 19.13 17.87
CA SER A 174 31.63 18.80 18.22
C SER A 174 31.76 17.92 19.47
N ARG A 175 32.91 17.27 19.66
CA ARG A 175 33.21 16.49 20.89
C ARG A 175 33.04 17.30 22.18
N ALA A 176 33.32 18.60 22.16
CA ALA A 176 33.14 19.46 23.32
C ALA A 176 31.65 19.62 23.67
N GLU A 177 30.81 19.84 22.66
CA GLU A 177 29.35 19.95 22.83
C GLU A 177 28.71 18.60 23.23
N VAL A 178 29.18 17.48 22.66
CA VAL A 178 28.77 16.13 23.13
C VAL A 178 29.10 15.96 24.61
N ARG A 179 30.29 16.38 25.07
CA ARG A 179 30.64 16.34 26.50
C ARG A 179 29.70 17.21 27.34
N CYS A 180 29.42 18.43 26.91
CA CYS A 180 28.52 19.34 27.63
C CYS A 180 27.11 18.76 27.76
N ILE A 181 26.55 18.20 26.68
CA ILE A 181 25.22 17.55 26.69
C ILE A 181 25.21 16.36 27.66
N VAL A 182 26.22 15.49 27.60
CA VAL A 182 26.33 14.34 28.53
C VAL A 182 26.50 14.80 29.98
N TYR A 183 27.29 15.85 30.23
CA TYR A 183 27.48 16.44 31.57
C TYR A 183 26.18 17.02 32.12
N GLU A 184 25.43 17.78 31.32
CA GLU A 184 24.14 18.36 31.70
C GLU A 184 23.15 17.27 32.12
N ILE A 185 23.02 16.20 31.32
CA ILE A 185 22.18 15.04 31.62
C ILE A 185 22.60 14.37 32.95
N PHE A 186 23.89 14.12 33.16
CA PHE A 186 24.37 13.53 34.42
C PHE A 186 24.19 14.45 35.63
N SER A 187 24.38 15.76 35.48
CA SER A 187 24.18 16.74 36.56
C SER A 187 22.72 16.88 37.00
N ASN A 188 21.78 16.68 36.06
CA ASN A 188 20.35 16.65 36.33
C ASN A 188 19.92 15.35 37.03
N LEU A 189 20.43 14.20 36.56
CA LEU A 189 20.12 12.88 37.12
C LEU A 189 20.76 12.63 38.51
N PHE A 190 21.96 13.16 38.75
CA PHE A 190 22.75 12.89 39.95
C PHE A 190 23.30 14.19 40.57
N PRO A 191 22.44 15.11 41.06
CA PRO A 191 22.84 16.44 41.53
C PRO A 191 23.73 16.45 42.79
N ASP A 192 23.73 15.35 43.57
CA ASP A 192 24.55 15.20 44.78
C ASP A 192 25.94 14.56 44.51
N SER A 193 26.26 14.23 43.25
CA SER A 193 27.55 13.58 42.88
C SER A 193 28.72 14.56 42.88
N ILE A 194 29.80 14.17 43.55
CA ILE A 194 30.98 15.04 43.82
C ILE A 194 31.90 15.16 42.59
N ASP A 195 32.00 14.10 41.77
CA ASP A 195 32.72 14.09 40.50
C ASP A 195 31.88 13.36 39.45
N LEU A 196 31.78 13.96 38.26
CA LEU A 196 31.07 13.42 37.09
C LEU A 196 32.01 13.23 35.89
N ASP A 197 33.22 13.79 35.92
CA ASP A 197 34.09 13.87 34.74
C ASP A 197 34.49 12.48 34.17
N PRO A 198 34.81 11.46 34.99
CA PRO A 198 35.11 10.11 34.49
C PRO A 198 33.92 9.44 33.78
N VAL A 199 32.72 9.54 34.36
CA VAL A 199 31.47 9.01 33.80
C VAL A 199 31.14 9.71 32.48
N VAL A 200 31.22 11.04 32.50
CA VAL A 200 30.97 11.89 31.33
C VAL A 200 31.94 11.58 30.20
N ASP A 201 33.22 11.27 30.46
CA ASP A 201 34.14 10.81 29.41
C ASP A 201 33.81 9.42 28.86
N VAL A 202 33.38 8.46 29.70
CA VAL A 202 32.91 7.14 29.25
C VAL A 202 31.74 7.29 28.28
N PHE A 203 30.72 8.06 28.66
CA PHE A 203 29.54 8.29 27.83
C PHE A 203 29.82 9.17 26.62
N THR A 204 30.68 10.19 26.72
CA THR A 204 31.14 11.00 25.57
C THR A 204 31.84 10.13 24.53
N ARG A 205 32.70 9.21 24.97
CA ARG A 205 33.36 8.22 24.10
C ARG A 205 32.34 7.31 23.43
N ASP A 206 31.37 6.79 24.18
CA ASP A 206 30.35 5.89 23.64
C ASP A 206 29.44 6.59 22.61
N CYS A 207 29.00 7.83 22.87
CA CYS A 207 28.18 8.61 21.95
C CYS A 207 28.92 8.90 20.63
N LEU A 208 30.22 9.23 20.71
CA LEU A 208 31.06 9.44 19.52
C LEU A 208 31.36 8.15 18.75
N LEU A 209 31.46 7.02 19.46
CA LEU A 209 31.69 5.70 18.87
C LEU A 209 30.47 5.23 18.07
N ILE A 210 29.26 5.33 18.65
CA ILE A 210 28.02 4.89 17.98
C ILE A 210 27.41 5.98 17.08
N LYS A 211 27.89 7.23 17.19
CA LYS A 211 27.44 8.43 16.44
C LYS A 211 26.04 8.95 16.83
N PHE A 212 25.55 8.62 18.02
CA PHE A 212 24.24 9.05 18.56
C PHE A 212 24.37 9.59 19.99
N LEU A 213 23.49 10.54 20.33
CA LEU A 213 23.34 11.13 21.66
C LEU A 213 22.34 10.32 22.50
N PRO A 214 22.39 10.40 23.85
CA PRO A 214 21.47 9.71 24.75
C PRO A 214 20.14 10.49 24.88
N ILE A 215 19.53 10.83 23.75
CA ILE A 215 18.31 11.64 23.64
C ILE A 215 17.43 10.99 22.58
N PHE A 216 16.21 10.61 22.94
CA PHE A 216 15.23 10.09 21.98
C PHE A 216 14.81 11.16 20.98
N LEU A 217 14.43 10.73 19.77
CA LEU A 217 13.86 11.61 18.78
C LEU A 217 12.43 12.00 19.16
N ASN A 218 12.17 13.29 19.36
CA ASN A 218 10.82 13.81 19.21
C ASN A 218 10.60 14.14 17.72
N LEU A 219 9.58 13.55 17.12
CA LEU A 219 9.18 13.77 15.72
C LEU A 219 7.72 14.26 15.61
N ASP A 220 7.08 14.62 16.72
CA ASP A 220 5.72 15.16 16.72
C ASP A 220 5.68 16.47 15.91
N PRO A 221 4.72 16.66 14.99
CA PRO A 221 4.71 17.83 14.11
C PRO A 221 4.42 19.14 14.87
N ASP A 222 5.39 20.06 14.83
CA ASP A 222 5.29 21.43 15.34
C ASP A 222 4.02 22.17 14.86
N ARG A 223 3.53 21.82 13.67
CA ARG A 223 2.43 22.52 12.97
C ARG A 223 1.54 21.57 12.18
N GLY A 224 0.25 21.91 12.14
CA GLY A 224 -0.77 21.20 11.36
C GLY A 224 -1.36 20.00 12.09
N VAL A 225 -2.26 19.29 11.42
CA VAL A 225 -2.93 18.09 11.95
C VAL A 225 -2.83 16.99 10.92
N SER A 226 -2.35 15.82 11.33
CA SER A 226 -2.23 14.65 10.45
C SER A 226 -2.61 13.38 11.21
N LEU A 227 -3.58 12.67 10.67
CA LEU A 227 -4.11 11.43 11.24
C LEU A 227 -3.36 10.19 10.71
N ARG A 228 -2.26 10.44 9.96
CA ARG A 228 -1.49 9.47 9.17
C ARG A 228 0.01 9.59 9.44
N ASN A 229 0.37 9.99 10.68
CA ASN A 229 1.75 10.13 11.14
C ASN A 229 2.44 8.77 11.39
N PHE A 230 2.47 7.90 10.37
CA PHE A 230 3.15 6.60 10.42
C PHE A 230 4.67 6.74 10.64
N HIS A 231 5.27 7.85 10.22
CA HIS A 231 6.71 8.11 10.31
C HIS A 231 7.20 8.37 11.75
N ILE A 232 6.39 8.96 12.63
CA ILE A 232 6.80 9.29 14.02
C ILE A 232 6.80 8.05 14.93
N GLN A 233 6.10 6.98 14.54
CA GLN A 233 5.69 5.91 15.46
C GLN A 233 6.88 5.20 16.12
N VAL A 234 7.96 4.93 15.37
CA VAL A 234 9.17 4.27 15.91
C VAL A 234 9.80 5.13 17.00
N ALA A 235 10.06 6.39 16.72
CA ALA A 235 10.63 7.34 17.67
C ALA A 235 9.72 7.53 18.90
N LYS A 236 8.41 7.66 18.67
CA LYS A 236 7.41 7.91 19.73
C LYS A 236 7.23 6.71 20.68
N LEU A 237 7.36 5.49 20.18
CA LEU A 237 7.22 4.26 20.97
C LEU A 237 8.54 3.81 21.62
N ALA A 238 9.68 4.35 21.19
CA ALA A 238 10.98 4.09 21.80
C ALA A 238 11.02 4.49 23.28
N SER A 239 10.41 5.62 23.64
CA SER A 239 10.38 6.12 25.02
C SER A 239 9.48 5.30 25.96
N CYS A 240 8.71 4.34 25.45
CA CYS A 240 7.97 3.34 26.21
C CYS A 240 8.35 1.89 25.83
N SER A 241 9.60 1.67 25.41
CA SER A 241 10.13 0.36 25.03
C SER A 241 11.24 -0.14 25.95
N ASP A 242 11.19 -1.44 26.29
CA ASP A 242 12.40 -2.18 26.65
C ASP A 242 13.26 -2.38 25.40
N PHE A 243 14.59 -2.31 25.53
CA PHE A 243 15.53 -2.49 24.42
C PHE A 243 16.35 -3.76 24.55
N ILE A 244 16.51 -4.51 23.46
CA ILE A 244 17.43 -5.66 23.34
C ILE A 244 18.51 -5.31 22.31
N VAL A 245 19.71 -4.99 22.77
CA VAL A 245 20.88 -4.74 21.93
C VAL A 245 21.58 -6.05 21.63
N TYR A 246 21.85 -6.34 20.36
CA TYR A 246 22.49 -7.58 19.92
C TYR A 246 23.41 -7.37 18.71
N GLY A 247 24.27 -8.35 18.46
CA GLY A 247 25.27 -8.34 17.38
C GLY A 247 26.64 -8.73 17.92
N ASN A 248 27.71 -8.27 17.27
CA ASN A 248 29.09 -8.60 17.62
C ASN A 248 29.93 -7.37 18.02
N HIS A 249 29.53 -6.17 17.62
CA HIS A 249 30.33 -4.95 17.78
C HIS A 249 29.77 -3.98 18.83
N HIS A 250 30.59 -3.49 19.75
CA HIS A 250 30.26 -2.33 20.62
C HIS A 250 28.94 -2.39 21.44
N ILE A 251 28.33 -3.57 21.61
CA ILE A 251 27.06 -3.84 22.35
C ILE A 251 26.97 -3.05 23.66
N ALA A 252 28.04 -3.06 24.45
CA ALA A 252 28.07 -2.39 25.76
C ALA A 252 27.94 -0.85 25.67
N SER A 253 28.46 -0.23 24.61
CA SER A 253 28.35 1.21 24.36
C SER A 253 26.96 1.58 23.83
N PHE A 254 26.41 0.81 22.90
CA PHE A 254 25.01 0.93 22.44
C PHE A 254 24.04 0.85 23.63
N ALA A 255 24.19 -0.19 24.46
CA ALA A 255 23.31 -0.44 25.59
C ALA A 255 23.41 0.63 26.68
N ARG A 256 24.60 1.18 26.94
CA ARG A 256 24.77 2.32 27.87
C ARG A 256 24.08 3.58 27.35
N VAL A 257 24.28 3.98 26.09
CA VAL A 257 23.67 5.20 25.55
C VAL A 257 22.13 5.10 25.52
N LEU A 258 21.58 3.93 25.20
CA LEU A 258 20.13 3.68 25.30
C LEU A 258 19.62 3.70 26.75
N TRP A 259 20.38 3.15 27.72
CA TRP A 259 20.02 3.22 29.13
C TRP A 259 19.98 4.67 29.63
N LEU A 260 20.97 5.49 29.26
CA LEU A 260 21.01 6.91 29.64
C LEU A 260 19.88 7.71 28.98
N ALA A 261 19.50 7.38 27.73
CA ALA A 261 18.31 7.96 27.10
C ALA A 261 17.03 7.62 27.87
N GLN A 262 16.85 6.37 28.33
CA GLN A 262 15.74 5.98 29.20
C GLN A 262 15.75 6.73 30.56
N GLN A 263 16.92 6.98 31.15
CA GLN A 263 17.01 7.76 32.40
C GLN A 263 16.64 9.23 32.18
N HIS A 264 17.20 9.84 31.13
CA HIS A 264 16.96 11.23 30.76
C HIS A 264 15.49 11.50 30.47
N GLU A 265 14.86 10.64 29.65
CA GLU A 265 13.44 10.72 29.33
C GLU A 265 12.56 10.68 30.59
N ALA A 266 12.78 9.69 31.46
CA ALA A 266 12.02 9.54 32.70
C ALA A 266 12.17 10.77 33.62
N PHE A 267 13.38 11.30 33.75
CA PHE A 267 13.63 12.54 34.49
C PHE A 267 12.90 13.75 33.88
N THR A 268 12.92 13.90 32.55
CA THR A 268 12.21 14.98 31.85
C THR A 268 10.70 14.88 32.03
N GLU A 269 10.14 13.66 32.03
CA GLU A 269 8.72 13.39 32.33
C GLU A 269 8.36 13.53 33.83
N GLY A 270 9.35 13.67 34.71
CA GLY A 270 9.15 13.68 36.16
C GLY A 270 8.71 12.34 36.74
N LEU A 271 9.14 11.24 36.13
CA LEU A 271 8.78 9.86 36.43
C LEU A 271 10.00 9.01 36.82
N GLU A 272 9.74 7.86 37.44
CA GLU A 272 10.76 6.83 37.67
C GLU A 272 11.01 6.01 36.39
N PRO A 273 12.25 5.54 36.11
CA PRO A 273 12.56 4.73 34.93
C PRO A 273 11.79 3.40 34.89
N ALA A 274 10.74 3.33 34.08
CA ALA A 274 9.89 2.15 33.94
C ALA A 274 10.45 1.07 32.99
N TYR A 275 11.37 1.44 32.09
CA TYR A 275 11.89 0.61 31.00
C TYR A 275 13.38 0.32 31.19
N ALA A 276 13.88 -0.75 30.57
CA ALA A 276 15.26 -1.21 30.74
C ALA A 276 15.94 -1.60 29.42
N VAL A 277 17.26 -1.81 29.48
CA VAL A 277 18.09 -2.28 28.37
C VAL A 277 18.71 -3.64 28.68
N TYR A 278 18.68 -4.51 27.68
CA TYR A 278 19.19 -5.88 27.68
C TYR A 278 20.24 -6.06 26.60
N THR A 279 21.16 -7.00 26.81
CA THR A 279 22.20 -7.37 25.83
C THR A 279 22.14 -8.84 25.45
N HIS A 280 22.33 -9.15 24.17
CA HIS A 280 22.44 -10.51 23.66
C HIS A 280 23.68 -10.65 22.77
N SER A 281 24.49 -11.67 23.02
CA SER A 281 25.75 -11.94 22.31
C SER A 281 25.79 -13.34 21.69
N GLY A 282 24.62 -13.90 21.35
CA GLY A 282 24.49 -15.15 20.59
C GLY A 282 24.21 -14.86 19.11
N ALA A 283 24.38 -15.87 18.26
CA ALA A 283 24.04 -15.75 16.86
C ALA A 283 22.51 -15.76 16.68
N VAL A 284 21.96 -14.79 15.93
CA VAL A 284 20.52 -14.73 15.66
C VAL A 284 20.03 -15.93 14.84
N ALA A 285 20.92 -16.57 14.07
CA ALA A 285 20.63 -17.81 13.36
C ALA A 285 20.31 -19.02 14.28
N ASP A 286 20.65 -18.95 15.58
CA ASP A 286 20.32 -19.99 16.57
C ASP A 286 18.91 -19.81 17.20
N LEU A 287 18.16 -18.79 16.78
CA LEU A 287 16.79 -18.55 17.22
C LEU A 287 15.76 -19.23 16.31
N ASP A 288 14.52 -19.27 16.78
CA ASP A 288 13.38 -19.75 16.01
C ASP A 288 13.21 -18.91 14.73
N GLY A 289 13.05 -19.54 13.57
CA GLY A 289 12.82 -18.86 12.30
C GLY A 289 11.62 -17.92 12.34
N GLN A 290 10.59 -18.23 13.14
CA GLN A 290 9.42 -17.36 13.35
C GLN A 290 9.73 -16.03 14.07
N LEU A 291 10.93 -15.90 14.65
CA LEU A 291 11.43 -14.70 15.34
C LEU A 291 12.48 -13.92 14.51
N SER A 292 12.88 -14.44 13.34
CA SER A 292 13.67 -13.70 12.36
C SER A 292 12.79 -12.77 11.53
N TRP A 293 13.35 -11.66 11.04
CA TRP A 293 12.68 -10.72 10.14
C TRP A 293 13.23 -10.83 8.72
N LYS A 294 12.57 -11.65 7.89
CA LYS A 294 12.86 -11.77 6.44
C LYS A 294 12.01 -10.85 5.55
N ASN A 295 11.09 -10.06 6.13
CA ASN A 295 10.04 -9.38 5.37
C ASN A 295 10.50 -8.01 4.82
N ASP A 296 10.96 -7.96 3.56
CA ASP A 296 10.98 -6.72 2.76
C ASP A 296 9.60 -6.51 2.11
N TYR A 297 8.89 -5.48 2.57
CA TYR A 297 7.53 -5.16 2.10
C TYR A 297 7.53 -4.52 0.71
N ILE A 298 8.58 -3.79 0.33
CA ILE A 298 8.71 -3.17 -1.00
C ILE A 298 8.93 -4.25 -2.06
N VAL A 299 9.71 -5.30 -1.73
CA VAL A 299 9.87 -6.44 -2.64
C VAL A 299 8.61 -7.29 -2.68
N ARG A 300 7.95 -7.57 -1.55
CA ARG A 300 6.65 -8.27 -1.54
C ARG A 300 5.58 -7.54 -2.37
N GLU A 301 5.45 -6.21 -2.24
CA GLU A 301 4.54 -5.38 -3.05
C GLU A 301 4.81 -5.57 -4.56
N LYS A 302 6.08 -5.51 -4.98
CA LYS A 302 6.48 -5.66 -6.39
C LYS A 302 6.23 -7.07 -6.92
N VAL A 303 6.51 -8.10 -6.12
CA VAL A 303 6.28 -9.52 -6.49
C VAL A 303 4.79 -9.81 -6.63
N GLU A 304 3.96 -9.34 -5.68
CA GLU A 304 2.51 -9.45 -5.77
C GLU A 304 1.96 -8.68 -6.98
N ASN A 305 2.49 -7.49 -7.29
CA ASN A 305 2.12 -6.73 -8.48
C ASN A 305 2.50 -7.45 -9.79
N MET A 306 3.71 -8.01 -9.88
CA MET A 306 4.15 -8.83 -11.02
C MET A 306 3.30 -10.09 -11.22
N ARG A 307 2.76 -10.67 -10.13
CA ARG A 307 1.83 -11.81 -10.20
C ARG A 307 0.44 -11.39 -10.66
N MET A 308 -0.11 -10.36 -10.02
CA MET A 308 -1.43 -9.77 -10.28
C MET A 308 -1.55 -9.27 -11.73
N ALA A 309 -0.53 -8.60 -12.23
CA ALA A 309 -0.44 -8.10 -13.61
C ALA A 309 0.31 -9.03 -14.59
N SER A 310 0.54 -10.30 -14.23
CA SER A 310 1.20 -11.28 -15.13
C SER A 310 0.45 -11.49 -16.45
N ALA A 311 1.13 -11.87 -17.53
CA ALA A 311 0.58 -11.80 -18.89
C ALA A 311 -0.84 -12.39 -19.01
N THR A 312 -1.77 -11.62 -19.54
CA THR A 312 -3.18 -12.02 -19.75
C THR A 312 -3.52 -11.90 -21.22
N LYS A 313 -4.12 -12.95 -21.77
CA LYS A 313 -4.58 -12.96 -23.16
C LYS A 313 -5.85 -12.12 -23.29
N ILE A 314 -5.84 -11.15 -24.21
CA ILE A 314 -6.99 -10.30 -24.53
C ILE A 314 -7.67 -10.79 -25.81
N ASN A 315 -8.07 -9.91 -26.73
CA ASN A 315 -8.61 -10.33 -28.02
C ASN A 315 -7.52 -10.95 -28.94
N GLY A 316 -7.92 -11.86 -29.84
CA GLY A 316 -7.00 -12.55 -30.76
C GLY A 316 -5.87 -13.32 -30.07
N GLN A 317 -4.65 -13.27 -30.62
CA GLN A 317 -3.41 -13.77 -30.00
C GLN A 317 -2.59 -12.63 -29.34
N VAL A 318 -3.27 -11.61 -28.82
CA VAL A 318 -2.64 -10.48 -28.14
C VAL A 318 -2.67 -10.70 -26.63
N TRP A 319 -1.58 -10.32 -25.96
CA TRP A 319 -1.41 -10.39 -24.52
C TRP A 319 -1.06 -9.01 -23.98
N ALA A 320 -1.62 -8.64 -22.84
CA ALA A 320 -1.11 -7.54 -22.01
C ALA A 320 -0.32 -8.15 -20.85
N GLY A 321 0.89 -7.67 -20.56
CA GLY A 321 1.75 -8.20 -19.51
C GLY A 321 2.67 -7.13 -18.91
N ASN A 322 3.50 -7.52 -17.94
CA ASN A 322 4.49 -6.65 -17.30
C ASN A 322 5.91 -6.91 -17.82
N TYR A 323 6.88 -6.14 -17.33
CA TYR A 323 8.27 -6.28 -17.75
C TYR A 323 8.85 -7.67 -17.42
N TRP A 324 8.45 -8.31 -16.31
CA TRP A 324 8.95 -9.64 -15.97
C TRP A 324 8.51 -10.70 -16.99
N ASP A 325 7.26 -10.62 -17.51
CA ASP A 325 6.79 -11.52 -18.59
C ASP A 325 7.73 -11.43 -19.81
N TYR A 326 8.11 -10.22 -20.22
CA TYR A 326 9.09 -9.99 -21.31
C TYR A 326 10.49 -10.49 -20.95
N HIS A 327 10.99 -10.16 -19.76
CA HIS A 327 12.33 -10.53 -19.31
C HIS A 327 12.52 -12.05 -19.28
N SER A 328 11.61 -12.76 -18.61
CA SER A 328 11.66 -14.22 -18.47
C SER A 328 11.58 -14.94 -19.83
N PHE A 329 10.82 -14.39 -20.78
CA PHE A 329 10.75 -14.89 -22.16
C PHE A 329 12.07 -14.71 -22.93
N VAL A 330 12.75 -13.58 -22.76
CA VAL A 330 14.03 -13.29 -23.44
C VAL A 330 15.21 -14.05 -22.82
N THR A 331 15.27 -14.20 -21.49
CA THR A 331 16.39 -14.87 -20.80
C THR A 331 16.35 -16.39 -20.89
N GLN A 332 15.19 -16.99 -21.17
CA GLN A 332 14.99 -18.44 -21.20
C GLN A 332 15.42 -19.14 -19.89
N GLU A 333 15.14 -18.53 -18.73
CA GLU A 333 15.33 -19.13 -17.40
C GLU A 333 14.32 -20.27 -17.14
N HIS A 334 14.44 -21.35 -17.91
CA HIS A 334 13.54 -22.49 -17.88
C HIS A 334 14.18 -23.73 -17.26
N LYS A 335 13.51 -24.26 -16.23
CA LYS A 335 13.26 -25.71 -16.18
C LYS A 335 11.95 -25.95 -16.92
N SER A 336 11.91 -26.94 -17.80
CA SER A 336 10.64 -27.40 -18.38
C SER A 336 9.80 -28.09 -17.31
N SER A 337 8.57 -27.61 -17.14
CA SER A 337 7.51 -28.31 -16.38
C SER A 337 6.19 -28.24 -17.16
N SER A 338 5.25 -29.12 -16.80
CA SER A 338 4.05 -29.42 -17.57
C SER A 338 3.08 -28.24 -17.72
N GLU A 339 2.35 -28.23 -18.84
CA GLU A 339 1.17 -27.38 -19.06
C GLU A 339 0.23 -27.39 -17.84
N SER A 340 0.12 -26.25 -17.14
CA SER A 340 -0.88 -26.08 -16.08
C SER A 340 -2.26 -25.95 -16.73
N LYS A 341 -3.09 -26.99 -16.55
CA LYS A 341 -4.42 -27.06 -17.17
C LYS A 341 -5.33 -25.93 -16.66
N GLY A 342 -5.66 -24.99 -17.54
CA GLY A 342 -6.83 -24.12 -17.48
C GLY A 342 -6.80 -23.00 -16.43
N TRP A 343 -6.09 -21.90 -16.70
CA TRP A 343 -6.02 -20.75 -15.78
C TRP A 343 -6.29 -19.40 -16.46
N PRO A 344 -7.55 -18.92 -16.47
CA PRO A 344 -7.92 -17.52 -16.66
C PRO A 344 -8.40 -16.92 -15.31
N HIS A 345 -7.70 -17.21 -14.21
CA HIS A 345 -8.00 -16.64 -12.90
C HIS A 345 -7.77 -15.12 -12.96
N MET A 346 -8.71 -14.36 -12.41
CA MET A 346 -8.74 -12.90 -12.54
C MET A 346 -7.64 -12.25 -11.69
N TYR A 347 -7.25 -11.01 -11.97
CA TYR A 347 -6.26 -10.31 -11.13
C TYR A 347 -6.70 -10.16 -9.65
N CYS A 348 -8.01 -10.13 -9.40
CA CYS A 348 -8.66 -10.10 -8.08
C CYS A 348 -8.92 -11.48 -7.47
N ASP A 349 -8.35 -12.55 -8.04
CA ASP A 349 -8.50 -13.91 -7.56
C ASP A 349 -7.44 -14.22 -6.47
N PRO A 350 -7.82 -14.76 -5.29
CA PRO A 350 -6.89 -15.25 -4.28
C PRO A 350 -5.88 -16.30 -4.78
N ASP A 351 -6.25 -17.11 -5.77
CA ASP A 351 -5.35 -18.13 -6.38
C ASP A 351 -4.26 -17.48 -7.26
N ASN A 352 -4.45 -16.22 -7.67
CA ASN A 352 -3.43 -15.43 -8.37
C ASN A 352 -2.78 -14.38 -7.45
N SER A 353 -2.44 -14.81 -6.24
CA SER A 353 -1.72 -14.03 -5.25
C SER A 353 -0.56 -14.83 -4.66
N VAL A 354 0.53 -14.15 -4.32
CA VAL A 354 1.69 -14.71 -3.62
C VAL A 354 1.52 -14.57 -2.11
N VAL A 355 0.80 -13.54 -1.63
CA VAL A 355 0.58 -13.33 -0.18
C VAL A 355 -0.46 -14.26 0.45
N THR A 356 -1.19 -15.05 -0.37
CA THR A 356 -2.03 -16.18 0.05
C THR A 356 -1.27 -17.51 0.08
N SER A 357 -0.12 -17.60 -0.59
CA SER A 357 0.70 -18.81 -0.65
C SER A 357 1.56 -18.92 0.61
N LEU A 358 1.20 -19.84 1.52
CA LEU A 358 1.85 -20.07 2.83
C LEU A 358 3.30 -20.57 2.76
N SER A 359 3.93 -20.61 1.59
CA SER A 359 5.34 -20.97 1.41
C SER A 359 6.27 -19.83 1.84
N ASP A 360 7.28 -20.15 2.66
CA ASP A 360 8.37 -19.21 2.96
C ASP A 360 8.98 -18.63 1.67
N PHE A 361 9.18 -17.31 1.65
CA PHE A 361 9.64 -16.54 0.48
C PHE A 361 11.12 -16.77 0.10
N ASP A 362 11.74 -17.85 0.59
CA ASP A 362 13.18 -18.14 0.45
C ASP A 362 13.63 -18.25 -1.02
N ASN A 363 12.73 -18.62 -1.93
CA ASN A 363 12.90 -18.50 -3.39
C ASN A 363 11.81 -17.60 -4.00
N VAL A 364 11.98 -16.26 -3.93
CA VAL A 364 11.09 -15.30 -4.62
C VAL A 364 10.87 -15.64 -6.09
N LEU A 365 11.91 -16.11 -6.79
CA LEU A 365 11.86 -16.45 -8.22
C LEU A 365 10.87 -17.59 -8.56
N ASP A 366 10.66 -18.54 -7.66
CA ASP A 366 9.75 -19.68 -7.89
C ASP A 366 8.26 -19.27 -7.82
N SER A 367 7.96 -18.10 -7.21
CA SER A 367 6.60 -17.54 -7.16
C SER A 367 6.17 -16.76 -8.41
N LEU A 368 7.15 -16.29 -9.19
CA LEU A 368 6.95 -15.38 -10.30
C LEU A 368 6.36 -16.10 -11.54
N PRO A 369 5.55 -15.41 -12.37
CA PRO A 369 4.93 -16.01 -13.53
C PRO A 369 5.96 -16.44 -14.58
N GLN A 370 5.69 -17.58 -15.22
CA GLN A 370 6.46 -18.09 -16.36
C GLN A 370 5.84 -17.60 -17.69
N PRO A 371 6.63 -17.51 -18.79
CA PRO A 371 6.16 -17.07 -20.10
C PRO A 371 4.99 -17.93 -20.63
N LYS A 372 3.84 -17.30 -20.85
CA LYS A 372 2.58 -17.99 -21.19
C LYS A 372 2.34 -18.18 -22.70
N ALA A 373 3.15 -17.55 -23.56
CA ALA A 373 3.07 -17.67 -25.02
C ALA A 373 4.40 -17.33 -25.71
N ASN A 374 4.49 -17.63 -27.01
CA ASN A 374 5.64 -17.30 -27.85
C ASN A 374 5.42 -15.95 -28.56
N TRP A 375 5.94 -14.88 -27.97
CA TRP A 375 5.73 -13.51 -28.44
C TRP A 375 6.73 -13.10 -29.52
N ARG A 376 6.22 -12.67 -30.69
CA ARG A 376 7.05 -12.25 -31.84
C ARG A 376 6.92 -10.78 -32.18
N LEU A 377 5.78 -10.16 -31.84
CA LEU A 377 5.60 -8.71 -31.86
C LEU A 377 5.51 -8.21 -30.42
N LEU A 378 6.31 -7.21 -30.09
CA LEU A 378 6.41 -6.62 -28.76
C LEU A 378 6.14 -5.12 -28.86
N PHE A 379 5.24 -4.61 -28.03
CA PHE A 379 5.03 -3.18 -27.79
C PHE A 379 5.44 -2.84 -26.37
N HIS A 380 6.47 -2.02 -26.24
CA HIS A 380 6.94 -1.48 -24.96
C HIS A 380 6.35 -0.08 -24.75
N CYS A 381 5.60 0.09 -23.68
CA CYS A 381 5.03 1.37 -23.27
C CYS A 381 5.82 1.89 -22.06
N HIS A 382 6.52 3.00 -22.23
CA HIS A 382 7.36 3.61 -21.18
C HIS A 382 7.48 5.12 -21.36
N SER A 383 7.83 5.85 -20.29
CA SER A 383 8.05 7.31 -20.21
C SER A 383 8.55 8.03 -21.48
N ASP A 384 9.56 7.48 -22.16
CA ASP A 384 10.28 8.14 -23.27
C ASP A 384 9.79 7.67 -24.67
N ALA A 385 8.82 6.76 -24.71
CA ALA A 385 8.29 6.19 -25.94
C ALA A 385 7.59 7.22 -26.84
N ARG A 386 7.66 6.99 -28.15
CA ARG A 386 6.98 7.80 -29.17
C ARG A 386 6.15 6.90 -30.07
N PHE A 387 5.21 7.48 -30.83
CA PHE A 387 4.43 6.70 -31.80
C PHE A 387 5.36 5.98 -32.80
N PRO A 388 5.11 4.71 -33.15
CA PRO A 388 5.88 3.99 -34.15
C PRO A 388 5.95 4.77 -35.46
N ASN A 389 7.13 4.86 -36.07
CA ASN A 389 7.31 5.59 -37.32
C ASN A 389 6.45 4.96 -38.45
N PRO A 390 5.64 5.74 -39.20
CA PRO A 390 4.80 5.23 -40.29
C PRO A 390 5.54 4.38 -41.32
N SER A 391 6.81 4.68 -41.61
CA SER A 391 7.62 3.88 -42.55
C SER A 391 7.98 2.49 -41.99
N THR A 392 8.26 2.40 -40.68
CA THR A 392 8.49 1.12 -39.98
C THR A 392 7.21 0.30 -39.95
N LEU A 393 6.07 0.91 -39.58
CA LEU A 393 4.75 0.25 -39.62
C LEU A 393 4.42 -0.27 -41.01
N SER A 394 4.60 0.56 -42.05
CA SER A 394 4.36 0.17 -43.45
C SER A 394 5.22 -1.04 -43.86
N SER A 395 6.50 -1.04 -43.48
CA SER A 395 7.42 -2.16 -43.73
C SER A 395 6.98 -3.45 -43.04
N LEU A 396 6.45 -3.36 -41.82
CA LEU A 396 5.97 -4.52 -41.05
C LEU A 396 4.62 -5.03 -41.57
N ILE A 397 3.65 -4.16 -41.84
CA ILE A 397 2.34 -4.51 -42.45
C ILE A 397 2.57 -5.28 -43.76
N TYR A 398 3.42 -4.76 -44.64
CA TYR A 398 3.75 -5.40 -45.92
C TYR A 398 4.41 -6.78 -45.72
N LYS A 399 5.38 -6.91 -44.80
CA LYS A 399 6.00 -8.21 -44.45
C LYS A 399 4.98 -9.23 -43.92
N CYS A 400 4.02 -8.81 -43.11
CA CYS A 400 2.97 -9.68 -42.59
C CYS A 400 2.02 -10.15 -43.70
N SER A 401 1.62 -9.25 -44.59
CA SER A 401 0.80 -9.56 -45.78
C SER A 401 1.48 -10.56 -46.72
N LEU A 402 2.82 -10.53 -46.81
CA LEU A 402 3.62 -11.53 -47.53
C LEU A 402 3.74 -12.87 -46.78
N ARG A 403 4.00 -12.86 -45.46
CA ARG A 403 4.06 -14.10 -44.64
C ARG A 403 2.80 -14.94 -44.77
N SER A 404 1.62 -14.29 -44.76
CA SER A 404 0.33 -14.95 -44.93
C SER A 404 0.15 -15.70 -46.28
N LYS A 405 1.05 -15.50 -47.26
CA LYS A 405 0.97 -16.07 -48.62
C LYS A 405 2.05 -17.12 -48.92
N HIS A 406 3.10 -17.26 -48.10
CA HIS A 406 4.23 -18.17 -48.34
C HIS A 406 4.69 -18.94 -47.10
N ALA A 407 3.88 -19.89 -46.64
CA ALA A 407 4.26 -20.84 -45.59
C ALA A 407 5.19 -21.96 -46.10
N LYS A 408 6.48 -21.63 -46.34
CA LYS A 408 7.57 -22.61 -46.51
C LYS A 408 8.84 -22.14 -45.82
N ASP A 409 9.49 -23.07 -45.12
CA ASP A 409 10.52 -22.80 -44.12
C ASP A 409 11.71 -21.97 -44.62
N ASN A 410 11.98 -20.86 -43.93
CA ASN A 410 13.25 -20.15 -43.97
C ASN A 410 13.76 -19.93 -42.54
N GLN A 411 15.03 -20.24 -42.28
CA GLN A 411 15.61 -20.19 -40.92
C GLN A 411 15.69 -18.77 -40.31
N ASN A 412 15.37 -17.72 -41.07
CA ASN A 412 15.29 -16.34 -40.61
C ASN A 412 13.98 -16.00 -39.85
N ASP A 413 12.96 -16.86 -39.85
CA ASP A 413 11.66 -16.60 -39.19
C ASP A 413 11.66 -16.73 -37.64
N LYS A 414 12.80 -16.40 -37.01
CA LYS A 414 12.98 -16.22 -35.55
C LYS A 414 13.15 -14.76 -35.12
N ILE A 415 13.12 -13.80 -36.04
CA ILE A 415 13.26 -12.37 -35.72
C ILE A 415 12.06 -11.90 -34.90
N MET A 416 12.32 -11.39 -33.70
CA MET A 416 11.36 -10.65 -32.88
C MET A 416 11.29 -9.19 -33.36
N HIS A 417 10.10 -8.60 -33.31
CA HIS A 417 9.86 -7.20 -33.65
C HIS A 417 9.51 -6.43 -32.38
N LEU A 418 10.43 -5.60 -31.90
CA LEU A 418 10.19 -4.65 -30.83
C LEU A 418 9.82 -3.29 -31.42
N LEU A 419 8.77 -2.69 -30.87
CA LEU A 419 8.32 -1.33 -31.13
C LEU A 419 7.98 -0.66 -29.80
N ASP A 420 8.15 0.65 -29.72
CA ASP A 420 7.72 1.45 -28.58
C ASP A 420 6.36 2.11 -28.88
N PHE A 421 5.56 2.42 -27.86
CA PHE A 421 4.31 3.17 -28.00
C PHE A 421 4.13 4.14 -26.82
N PRO A 422 3.62 5.37 -27.02
CA PRO A 422 3.50 6.37 -25.96
C PRO A 422 2.72 5.84 -24.74
N PRO A 423 3.17 6.12 -23.51
CA PRO A 423 2.52 5.64 -22.31
C PRO A 423 1.20 6.40 -22.07
N SER A 424 0.26 5.75 -21.41
CA SER A 424 -0.93 6.41 -20.84
C SER A 424 -0.52 7.65 -20.04
N GLY A 425 -1.26 8.75 -20.21
CA GLY A 425 -1.01 10.07 -19.60
C GLY A 425 -0.08 10.99 -20.39
N SER A 426 0.64 10.50 -21.40
CA SER A 426 1.62 11.31 -22.17
C SER A 426 1.07 11.99 -23.43
N VAL A 427 -0.01 11.49 -24.00
CA VAL A 427 -0.56 12.00 -25.27
C VAL A 427 -1.47 13.19 -24.98
N GLY A 428 -1.28 14.31 -25.70
CA GLY A 428 -2.18 15.46 -25.67
C GLY A 428 -3.01 15.62 -26.94
N ILE A 429 -4.01 16.51 -26.90
CA ILE A 429 -4.73 16.95 -28.12
C ILE A 429 -3.76 17.53 -29.16
N GLY A 430 -2.70 18.22 -28.71
CA GLY A 430 -1.63 18.74 -29.58
C GLY A 430 -0.78 17.66 -30.29
N ASP A 431 -0.90 16.39 -29.89
CA ASP A 431 -0.22 15.25 -30.51
C ASP A 431 -1.10 14.48 -31.50
N CYS A 432 -2.37 14.86 -31.65
CA CYS A 432 -3.32 14.30 -32.62
C CYS A 432 -3.04 14.81 -34.06
N LYS A 433 -1.78 14.78 -34.47
CA LYS A 433 -1.28 15.15 -35.80
C LYS A 433 -1.58 14.03 -36.81
N PRO A 434 -1.72 14.32 -38.13
CA PRO A 434 -2.08 13.31 -39.14
C PRO A 434 -1.22 12.04 -39.09
N ASP A 435 0.10 12.19 -39.00
CA ASP A 435 1.04 11.06 -38.94
C ASP A 435 0.86 10.21 -37.66
N ASN A 436 0.61 10.85 -36.51
CA ASN A 436 0.40 10.17 -35.24
C ASN A 436 -0.93 9.42 -35.22
N LEU A 437 -2.01 10.04 -35.71
CA LEU A 437 -3.32 9.39 -35.86
C LEU A 437 -3.22 8.19 -36.83
N ALA A 438 -2.50 8.35 -37.93
CA ALA A 438 -2.24 7.25 -38.86
C ALA A 438 -1.40 6.14 -38.20
N SER A 439 -0.39 6.47 -37.38
CA SER A 439 0.36 5.49 -36.60
C SER A 439 -0.48 4.76 -35.56
N ILE A 440 -1.45 5.40 -34.90
CA ILE A 440 -2.39 4.74 -33.97
C ILE A 440 -3.22 3.68 -34.70
N VAL A 441 -3.88 4.07 -35.80
CA VAL A 441 -4.73 3.14 -36.59
C VAL A 441 -3.89 2.01 -37.19
N ASN A 442 -2.72 2.31 -37.77
CA ASN A 442 -1.84 1.30 -38.36
C ASN A 442 -1.17 0.39 -37.31
N THR A 443 -0.96 0.86 -36.08
CA THR A 443 -0.53 0.02 -34.95
C THR A 443 -1.62 -1.00 -34.61
N CYS A 444 -2.87 -0.55 -34.47
CA CYS A 444 -4.00 -1.44 -34.20
C CYS A 444 -4.22 -2.46 -35.33
N LYS A 445 -4.09 -2.03 -36.60
CA LYS A 445 -4.13 -2.89 -37.80
C LYS A 445 -3.02 -3.94 -37.79
N LEU A 446 -1.77 -3.55 -37.49
CA LEU A 446 -0.62 -4.46 -37.41
C LEU A 446 -0.80 -5.52 -36.31
N ILE A 447 -1.22 -5.09 -35.11
CA ILE A 447 -1.54 -5.99 -33.99
C ILE A 447 -2.64 -6.98 -34.42
N TYR A 448 -3.70 -6.50 -35.06
CA TYR A 448 -4.80 -7.34 -35.53
C TYR A 448 -4.32 -8.39 -36.55
N MET A 449 -3.51 -8.00 -37.55
CA MET A 449 -2.95 -8.91 -38.57
C MET A 449 -2.10 -10.03 -37.96
N PHE A 450 -1.21 -9.71 -37.01
CA PHE A 450 -0.48 -10.72 -36.25
C PHE A 450 -1.45 -11.63 -35.49
N SER A 451 -2.43 -11.04 -34.80
CA SER A 451 -3.39 -11.77 -33.96
C SER A 451 -4.31 -12.75 -34.73
N SER A 452 -4.52 -12.54 -36.02
CA SER A 452 -5.37 -13.36 -36.90
C SER A 452 -4.59 -14.43 -37.70
N SER A 453 -3.26 -14.46 -37.63
CA SER A 453 -2.42 -15.35 -38.45
C SER A 453 -2.56 -16.82 -38.02
N THR A 454 -3.43 -17.56 -38.72
CA THR A 454 -3.96 -18.85 -38.27
C THR A 454 -3.05 -20.03 -38.63
N SER A 455 -2.01 -20.24 -37.82
CA SER A 455 -1.17 -21.45 -37.86
C SER A 455 -1.61 -22.44 -36.78
N GLN A 456 -2.22 -23.57 -37.16
CA GLN A 456 -2.73 -24.60 -36.22
C GLN A 456 -1.64 -25.51 -35.63
N ALA A 457 -0.54 -24.93 -35.15
CA ALA A 457 0.59 -25.64 -34.54
C ALA A 457 1.14 -24.88 -33.33
N ALA A 458 1.99 -25.51 -32.52
CA ALA A 458 2.54 -24.97 -31.26
C ALA A 458 3.49 -23.75 -31.41
N ASN A 459 3.48 -23.07 -32.55
CA ASN A 459 4.28 -21.88 -32.87
C ASN A 459 3.37 -20.71 -33.33
N VAL A 460 2.24 -20.49 -32.64
CA VAL A 460 1.34 -19.37 -32.92
C VAL A 460 2.03 -18.02 -32.65
N GLU A 461 2.17 -17.16 -33.67
CA GLU A 461 2.75 -15.81 -33.53
C GLU A 461 1.86 -15.01 -32.53
N SER A 462 2.36 -14.72 -31.32
CA SER A 462 1.64 -13.90 -30.34
C SER A 462 2.19 -12.48 -30.27
N THR A 463 1.35 -11.51 -29.90
CA THR A 463 1.76 -10.14 -29.58
C THR A 463 1.77 -9.92 -28.07
N LEU A 464 2.78 -9.26 -27.52
CA LEU A 464 2.80 -8.77 -26.14
C LEU A 464 2.82 -7.23 -26.13
N ILE A 465 1.89 -6.63 -25.40
CA ILE A 465 1.91 -5.21 -25.01
C ILE A 465 2.32 -5.19 -23.54
N TYR A 466 3.38 -4.46 -23.19
CA TYR A 466 3.89 -4.44 -21.81
C TYR A 466 4.48 -3.09 -21.39
N CYS A 467 4.52 -2.90 -20.07
CA CYS A 467 5.17 -1.79 -19.38
C CYS A 467 5.75 -2.28 -18.04
N ASN A 468 6.34 -1.39 -17.24
CA ASN A 468 7.06 -1.77 -16.02
C ASN A 468 6.18 -2.56 -15.02
N ASP A 469 5.01 -2.04 -14.67
CA ASP A 469 4.01 -2.70 -13.82
C ASP A 469 3.04 -3.61 -14.58
N GLY A 470 3.01 -3.50 -15.90
CA GLY A 470 2.12 -4.20 -16.81
C GLY A 470 0.71 -3.64 -16.98
N TYR A 471 0.38 -2.47 -16.41
CA TYR A 471 -0.92 -1.85 -16.66
C TYR A 471 -0.90 -0.33 -16.81
N THR A 472 -0.11 0.44 -16.06
CA THR A 472 -0.27 1.91 -16.04
C THR A 472 0.06 2.53 -17.40
N GLU A 473 1.25 2.27 -17.92
CA GLU A 473 1.70 2.89 -19.17
C GLU A 473 1.07 2.23 -20.41
N SER A 474 0.69 0.95 -20.33
CA SER A 474 0.17 0.16 -21.47
C SER A 474 -1.34 0.31 -21.73
N SER A 475 -2.11 0.85 -20.77
CA SER A 475 -3.58 0.91 -20.84
C SER A 475 -4.11 1.61 -22.10
N LEU A 476 -3.50 2.74 -22.50
CA LEU A 476 -3.84 3.48 -23.71
C LEU A 476 -3.88 2.58 -24.96
N LEU A 477 -2.80 1.82 -25.23
CA LEU A 477 -2.72 0.95 -26.40
C LEU A 477 -3.66 -0.25 -26.31
N VAL A 478 -3.84 -0.82 -25.11
CA VAL A 478 -4.75 -1.96 -24.89
C VAL A 478 -6.20 -1.56 -25.15
N LEU A 479 -6.65 -0.39 -24.68
CA LEU A 479 -8.02 0.11 -24.90
C LEU A 479 -8.24 0.48 -26.38
N LEU A 480 -7.28 1.15 -27.03
CA LEU A 480 -7.32 1.42 -28.47
C LEU A 480 -7.47 0.12 -29.29
N TYR A 481 -6.69 -0.92 -28.99
CA TYR A 481 -6.79 -2.21 -29.67
C TYR A 481 -8.14 -2.92 -29.40
N LEU A 482 -8.71 -2.82 -28.21
CA LEU A 482 -10.03 -3.39 -27.92
C LEU A 482 -11.17 -2.67 -28.68
N MET A 483 -11.18 -1.34 -28.70
CA MET A 483 -12.13 -0.57 -29.53
C MET A 483 -11.98 -0.93 -31.02
N TYR A 484 -10.74 -1.04 -31.52
CA TYR A 484 -10.46 -1.42 -32.91
C TYR A 484 -10.98 -2.82 -33.25
N SER A 485 -10.63 -3.82 -32.43
CA SER A 485 -10.82 -5.23 -32.75
C SER A 485 -12.19 -5.80 -32.37
N LEU A 486 -13.04 -5.03 -31.68
CA LEU A 486 -14.39 -5.43 -31.28
C LEU A 486 -15.50 -4.44 -31.70
N ASP A 487 -15.15 -3.26 -32.25
CA ASP A 487 -16.09 -2.16 -32.59
C ASP A 487 -17.03 -1.75 -31.42
N ILE A 488 -16.47 -1.73 -30.22
CA ILE A 488 -17.14 -1.33 -28.97
C ILE A 488 -16.72 0.08 -28.54
N SER A 489 -17.53 0.72 -27.69
CA SER A 489 -17.19 2.03 -27.12
C SER A 489 -15.99 1.96 -26.17
N LEU A 490 -15.40 3.10 -25.81
CA LEU A 490 -14.38 3.20 -24.77
C LEU A 490 -14.87 2.60 -23.45
N GLY A 491 -16.07 3.00 -23.02
CA GLY A 491 -16.67 2.49 -21.78
C GLY A 491 -16.89 0.98 -21.83
N ASP A 492 -17.33 0.44 -22.97
CA ASP A 492 -17.49 -1.01 -23.12
C ASP A 492 -16.15 -1.73 -23.24
N ALA A 493 -15.11 -1.12 -23.81
CA ALA A 493 -13.75 -1.64 -23.83
C ALA A 493 -13.15 -1.72 -22.42
N MET A 494 -13.31 -0.67 -21.60
CA MET A 494 -12.93 -0.63 -20.19
C MET A 494 -13.64 -1.73 -19.38
N ILE A 495 -14.96 -1.83 -19.49
CA ILE A 495 -15.75 -2.87 -18.80
C ILE A 495 -15.38 -4.27 -19.29
N THR A 496 -15.11 -4.45 -20.59
CA THR A 496 -14.67 -5.74 -21.15
C THR A 496 -13.28 -6.13 -20.65
N LEU A 497 -12.33 -5.19 -20.60
CA LEU A 497 -10.97 -5.41 -20.09
C LEU A 497 -11.00 -5.83 -18.61
N HIS A 498 -11.81 -5.16 -17.80
CA HIS A 498 -11.97 -5.44 -16.38
C HIS A 498 -12.75 -6.74 -16.09
N THR A 499 -13.90 -6.97 -16.73
CA THR A 499 -14.84 -8.04 -16.38
C THR A 499 -14.64 -9.34 -17.16
N LYS A 500 -14.37 -9.27 -18.48
CA LYS A 500 -14.25 -10.44 -19.36
C LYS A 500 -12.81 -10.93 -19.44
N TYR A 501 -11.85 -10.02 -19.56
CA TYR A 501 -10.42 -10.36 -19.62
C TYR A 501 -9.74 -10.38 -18.25
N GLY A 502 -10.38 -9.84 -17.21
CA GLY A 502 -9.87 -9.88 -15.83
C GLY A 502 -8.52 -9.19 -15.65
N ARG A 503 -8.28 -8.11 -16.42
CA ARG A 503 -7.01 -7.39 -16.49
C ARG A 503 -7.06 -6.07 -15.68
N PRO A 504 -6.04 -5.73 -14.89
CA PRO A 504 -5.88 -4.40 -14.32
C PRO A 504 -5.60 -3.37 -15.43
N PHE A 505 -6.12 -2.16 -15.28
CA PHE A 505 -5.79 -1.03 -16.15
C PHE A 505 -5.88 0.28 -15.34
N TYR A 506 -5.15 1.30 -15.78
CA TYR A 506 -5.19 2.65 -15.23
C TYR A 506 -5.17 3.63 -16.41
N ILE A 507 -6.11 4.58 -16.42
CA ILE A 507 -6.09 5.70 -17.38
C ILE A 507 -6.08 7.01 -16.61
N PHE A 508 -5.33 7.99 -17.12
CA PHE A 508 -5.31 9.34 -16.59
C PHE A 508 -6.56 10.11 -17.06
N PRO A 509 -7.00 11.18 -16.37
CA PRO A 509 -8.13 12.00 -16.82
C PRO A 509 -7.92 12.59 -18.23
N SER A 510 -6.67 12.85 -18.62
CA SER A 510 -6.28 13.24 -19.98
C SER A 510 -6.49 12.13 -21.02
N ASP A 511 -6.21 10.88 -20.67
CA ASP A 511 -6.43 9.74 -21.55
C ASP A 511 -7.92 9.54 -21.83
N ALA A 512 -8.80 9.73 -20.84
CA ALA A 512 -10.24 9.57 -21.02
C ALA A 512 -10.77 10.49 -22.13
N VAL A 513 -10.49 11.79 -22.04
CA VAL A 513 -10.89 12.82 -23.02
C VAL A 513 -10.34 12.53 -24.43
N ILE A 514 -9.13 11.95 -24.52
CA ILE A 514 -8.47 11.65 -25.79
C ILE A 514 -8.95 10.32 -26.38
N LEU A 515 -9.20 9.31 -25.55
CA LEU A 515 -9.74 8.02 -25.95
C LEU A 515 -11.18 8.15 -26.48
N GLU A 516 -12.01 9.04 -25.92
CA GLU A 516 -13.35 9.32 -26.46
C GLU A 516 -13.27 9.98 -27.85
N LYS A 517 -12.35 10.93 -28.06
CA LYS A 517 -12.09 11.49 -29.41
C LYS A 517 -11.51 10.46 -30.39
N LEU A 518 -10.64 9.58 -29.92
CA LEU A 518 -10.04 8.51 -30.74
C LEU A 518 -11.02 7.35 -31.00
N GLU A 519 -12.07 7.16 -30.19
CA GLU A 519 -13.06 6.11 -30.38
C GLU A 519 -13.64 6.16 -31.80
N ALA A 520 -14.13 7.34 -32.21
CA ALA A 520 -14.75 7.54 -33.52
C ALA A 520 -13.80 7.18 -34.68
N LEU A 521 -12.51 7.55 -34.56
CA LEU A 521 -11.47 7.20 -35.53
C LEU A 521 -11.23 5.69 -35.58
N VAL A 522 -10.95 5.11 -34.42
CA VAL A 522 -10.50 3.72 -34.29
C VAL A 522 -11.60 2.73 -34.68
N ARG A 523 -12.86 3.02 -34.31
CA ARG A 523 -14.04 2.24 -34.71
C ARG A 523 -14.35 2.38 -36.21
N LYS A 524 -14.15 3.55 -36.82
CA LYS A 524 -14.32 3.75 -38.27
C LYS A 524 -13.43 2.83 -39.11
N PHE A 525 -12.19 2.58 -38.66
CA PHE A 525 -11.24 1.68 -39.33
C PHE A 525 -11.31 0.21 -38.85
N SER A 526 -12.29 -0.14 -38.00
CA SER A 526 -12.45 -1.50 -37.47
C SER A 526 -12.75 -2.53 -38.57
N PRO A 527 -12.12 -3.72 -38.54
CA PRO A 527 -12.42 -4.81 -39.48
C PRO A 527 -13.80 -5.46 -39.28
N LEU A 528 -14.54 -5.12 -38.23
CA LEU A 528 -15.94 -5.52 -38.07
C LEU A 528 -16.91 -4.54 -38.75
N ARG A 529 -16.50 -3.28 -38.92
CA ARG A 529 -17.29 -2.22 -39.56
C ARG A 529 -17.00 -2.07 -41.05
N ARG A 530 -15.73 -2.24 -41.45
CA ARG A 530 -15.25 -1.97 -42.80
C ARG A 530 -14.89 -3.26 -43.54
N GLN A 531 -15.50 -3.49 -44.71
CA GLN A 531 -15.33 -4.73 -45.50
C GLN A 531 -14.27 -4.60 -46.61
N ASP A 532 -13.87 -3.38 -46.98
CA ASP A 532 -12.94 -3.04 -48.07
C ASP A 532 -11.49 -2.79 -47.61
N ILE A 533 -11.04 -3.45 -46.53
CA ILE A 533 -9.68 -3.23 -46.00
C ILE A 533 -8.63 -3.91 -46.87
N ASP A 534 -7.72 -3.11 -47.44
CA ASP A 534 -6.48 -3.62 -48.04
C ASP A 534 -5.46 -3.96 -46.94
N TRP A 535 -5.28 -5.25 -46.67
CA TRP A 535 -4.32 -5.76 -45.67
C TRP A 535 -2.85 -5.77 -46.14
N SER A 536 -2.51 -5.11 -47.25
CA SER A 536 -1.14 -4.97 -47.75
C SER A 536 -0.58 -3.54 -47.68
N GLU A 537 -1.44 -2.52 -47.68
CA GLU A 537 -1.07 -1.11 -47.49
C GLU A 537 -1.40 -0.56 -46.08
N PRO A 538 -0.67 0.47 -45.61
CA PRO A 538 -1.07 1.25 -44.43
C PRO A 538 -2.33 2.08 -44.73
N GLU A 539 -3.22 2.22 -43.73
CA GLU A 539 -4.32 3.19 -43.79
C GLU A 539 -3.76 4.62 -43.81
N LYS A 540 -4.42 5.50 -44.56
CA LYS A 540 -4.10 6.93 -44.67
C LYS A 540 -5.36 7.70 -44.28
N ILE A 541 -5.22 8.65 -43.35
CA ILE A 541 -6.33 9.48 -42.86
C ILE A 541 -6.23 10.85 -43.55
N SER A 542 -7.33 11.32 -44.15
CA SER A 542 -7.35 12.63 -44.81
C SER A 542 -7.59 13.77 -43.82
N SER A 543 -7.13 14.98 -44.17
CA SER A 543 -7.28 16.17 -43.32
C SER A 543 -8.74 16.55 -43.03
N GLN A 544 -9.68 16.17 -43.91
CA GLN A 544 -11.11 16.39 -43.67
C GLN A 544 -11.61 15.50 -42.54
N GLU A 545 -11.29 14.20 -42.58
CA GLU A 545 -11.71 13.23 -41.56
C GLU A 545 -11.10 13.57 -40.18
N ILE A 546 -9.87 14.10 -40.15
CA ILE A 546 -9.23 14.57 -38.93
C ILE A 546 -10.01 15.75 -38.32
N ASN A 547 -10.48 16.69 -39.14
CA ASN A 547 -11.30 17.81 -38.65
C ASN A 547 -12.66 17.34 -38.12
N GLU A 548 -13.36 16.47 -38.87
CA GLU A 548 -14.66 15.89 -38.48
C GLU A 548 -14.58 15.11 -37.16
N ILE A 549 -13.43 14.51 -36.85
CA ILE A 549 -13.19 13.72 -35.63
C ILE A 549 -12.72 14.58 -34.46
N LEU A 550 -11.84 15.58 -34.67
CA LEU A 550 -11.31 16.40 -33.58
C LEU A 550 -12.27 17.52 -33.14
N LEU A 551 -12.98 18.11 -34.09
CA LEU A 551 -13.87 19.28 -33.91
C LEU A 551 -15.37 18.91 -33.92
N GLY A 552 -15.70 17.64 -34.21
CA GLY A 552 -17.06 17.18 -34.40
C GLY A 552 -17.65 17.52 -35.77
N SER A 553 -18.89 17.09 -36.00
CA SER A 553 -19.65 17.51 -37.18
C SER A 553 -20.25 18.90 -36.93
N PRO A 554 -20.13 19.87 -37.86
CA PRO A 554 -20.77 21.17 -37.70
C PRO A 554 -22.30 20.98 -37.69
N SER A 555 -22.93 21.34 -36.57
CA SER A 555 -24.39 21.33 -36.46
C SER A 555 -24.99 22.19 -37.58
N LYS A 556 -26.06 21.70 -38.23
CA LYS A 556 -26.64 22.34 -39.42
C LYS A 556 -27.46 23.60 -39.11
N THR A 557 -27.43 24.09 -37.87
CA THR A 557 -28.15 25.26 -37.40
C THR A 557 -27.30 26.11 -36.45
N VAL A 558 -26.37 26.89 -37.02
CA VAL A 558 -25.79 28.08 -36.36
C VAL A 558 -25.87 29.25 -37.33
N SER A 559 -26.43 30.37 -36.88
CA SER A 559 -26.61 31.59 -37.67
C SER A 559 -25.33 32.45 -37.76
N ASP A 560 -25.23 33.27 -38.81
CA ASP A 560 -24.06 34.11 -39.13
C ASP A 560 -23.73 35.23 -38.11
N SER A 561 -23.25 34.90 -36.90
CA SER A 561 -22.85 35.93 -35.92
C SER A 561 -21.75 35.56 -34.91
N CYS A 562 -20.80 34.66 -35.23
CA CYS A 562 -19.59 34.46 -34.41
C CYS A 562 -18.33 34.95 -35.13
N ARG A 563 -17.93 36.21 -34.87
CA ARG A 563 -16.59 36.71 -35.21
C ARG A 563 -15.60 36.37 -34.10
N LEU A 564 -14.41 35.95 -34.51
CA LEU A 564 -13.34 35.51 -33.63
C LEU A 564 -12.82 36.66 -32.73
N GLY A 565 -12.68 36.39 -31.43
CA GLY A 565 -11.90 37.21 -30.50
C GLY A 565 -12.70 38.03 -29.48
N PHE A 566 -13.06 37.40 -28.37
CA PHE A 566 -13.32 38.07 -27.09
C PHE A 566 -12.62 37.30 -25.96
N ILE A 567 -12.16 38.03 -24.94
CA ILE A 567 -11.65 37.48 -23.68
C ILE A 567 -12.76 37.69 -22.66
N ALA A 568 -13.22 36.61 -22.02
CA ALA A 568 -14.23 36.68 -20.96
C ALA A 568 -13.57 36.98 -19.60
N ASN A 569 -14.27 37.76 -18.77
CA ASN A 569 -13.98 37.90 -17.34
C ASN A 569 -14.89 36.96 -16.54
N GLU A 570 -14.50 36.66 -15.29
CA GLU A 570 -15.27 35.87 -14.34
C GLU A 570 -16.49 36.65 -13.78
N SER A 571 -17.57 36.76 -14.56
CA SER A 571 -18.93 37.02 -14.06
C SER A 571 -19.95 36.89 -15.20
N ASP A 572 -20.61 35.73 -15.30
CA ASP A 572 -22.01 35.56 -15.72
C ASP A 572 -22.31 34.04 -15.76
N GLU A 573 -23.19 33.56 -14.88
CA GLU A 573 -23.68 32.17 -14.85
C GLU A 573 -24.95 32.08 -15.71
N GLU A 574 -24.81 31.81 -17.02
CA GLU A 574 -25.93 31.45 -17.89
C GLU A 574 -25.99 29.93 -18.10
N GLU A 575 -27.14 29.32 -17.78
CA GLU A 575 -27.38 27.89 -17.93
C GLU A 575 -27.48 27.48 -19.42
N VAL A 576 -26.44 26.85 -19.94
CA VAL A 576 -26.46 26.26 -21.29
C VAL A 576 -27.06 24.85 -21.20
N ASP A 577 -28.37 24.76 -21.43
CA ASP A 577 -29.20 23.55 -21.34
C ASP A 577 -29.01 22.58 -22.54
N ASP A 578 -27.75 22.33 -22.94
CA ASP A 578 -27.37 21.33 -23.93
C ASP A 578 -27.09 19.99 -23.21
N ALA A 579 -28.15 19.19 -23.05
CA ALA A 579 -28.10 17.87 -22.41
C ALA A 579 -27.41 16.80 -23.30
N GLU A 580 -26.11 16.95 -23.59
CA GLU A 580 -25.29 15.83 -24.04
C GLU A 580 -25.21 14.78 -22.90
N GLU A 581 -25.77 13.59 -23.15
CA GLU A 581 -25.86 12.48 -22.20
C GLU A 581 -24.47 12.09 -21.68
N THR A 582 -24.09 12.66 -20.54
CA THR A 582 -22.67 12.83 -20.19
C THR A 582 -22.03 11.48 -19.89
N SER A 583 -21.05 11.09 -20.71
CA SER A 583 -20.34 9.82 -20.62
C SER A 583 -19.97 9.45 -19.19
N TRP A 584 -20.39 8.27 -18.73
CA TRP A 584 -20.02 7.80 -17.38
C TRP A 584 -18.50 7.74 -17.18
N VAL A 585 -17.72 7.62 -18.28
CA VAL A 585 -16.26 7.61 -18.25
C VAL A 585 -15.71 8.97 -17.79
N THR A 586 -16.29 10.10 -18.24
CA THR A 586 -15.87 11.42 -17.77
C THR A 586 -16.38 11.70 -16.35
N GLN A 587 -17.60 11.27 -16.00
CA GLN A 587 -18.16 11.39 -14.63
C GLN A 587 -17.23 10.79 -13.55
N VAL A 588 -16.53 9.69 -13.86
CA VAL A 588 -15.61 9.00 -12.95
C VAL A 588 -14.12 9.26 -13.26
N GLU A 589 -13.80 10.21 -14.14
CA GLU A 589 -12.44 10.55 -14.56
C GLU A 589 -11.64 9.33 -15.09
N GLY A 590 -12.34 8.39 -15.72
CA GLY A 590 -11.79 7.12 -16.22
C GLY A 590 -11.54 6.04 -15.16
N SER A 591 -11.79 6.32 -13.87
CA SER A 591 -11.54 5.38 -12.78
C SER A 591 -12.67 4.37 -12.57
N LEU A 592 -12.33 3.07 -12.49
CA LEU A 592 -13.25 2.05 -11.98
C LEU A 592 -13.09 1.89 -10.46
N PRO A 593 -14.14 1.48 -9.71
CA PRO A 593 -13.94 0.91 -8.38
C PRO A 593 -13.05 -0.34 -8.49
N SER A 594 -12.07 -0.44 -7.61
CA SER A 594 -11.07 -1.51 -7.66
C SER A 594 -11.68 -2.81 -7.16
N ARG A 595 -11.76 -3.83 -8.02
CA ARG A 595 -12.16 -5.18 -7.61
C ARG A 595 -11.02 -5.81 -6.80
N ILE A 596 -11.29 -6.08 -5.53
CA ILE A 596 -10.32 -6.59 -4.55
C ILE A 596 -10.43 -8.12 -4.48
N LEU A 597 -11.64 -8.64 -4.29
CA LEU A 597 -11.99 -10.07 -4.38
C LEU A 597 -13.01 -10.26 -5.51
N PRO A 598 -13.33 -11.50 -5.96
CA PRO A 598 -14.27 -11.70 -7.07
C PRO A 598 -15.65 -11.07 -6.85
N TYR A 599 -16.11 -10.94 -5.60
CA TYR A 599 -17.39 -10.30 -5.22
C TYR A 599 -17.23 -8.88 -4.64
N LEU A 600 -16.01 -8.44 -4.29
CA LEU A 600 -15.77 -7.24 -3.48
C LEU A 600 -15.10 -6.13 -4.29
N TYR A 601 -15.75 -4.98 -4.37
CA TYR A 601 -15.25 -3.75 -4.99
C TYR A 601 -14.98 -2.68 -3.94
N LEU A 602 -13.90 -1.92 -4.11
CA LEU A 602 -13.50 -0.80 -3.26
C LEU A 602 -13.47 0.50 -4.07
N GLY A 603 -14.31 1.47 -3.70
CA GLY A 603 -14.51 2.70 -4.47
C GLY A 603 -14.57 4.00 -3.65
N SER A 604 -14.77 5.09 -4.39
CA SER A 604 -15.03 6.45 -3.90
C SER A 604 -16.53 6.76 -3.92
N LEU A 605 -16.92 7.93 -3.39
CA LEU A 605 -18.29 8.42 -3.52
C LEU A 605 -18.68 8.68 -4.98
N LYS A 606 -17.76 9.17 -5.83
CA LYS A 606 -18.00 9.30 -7.29
C LYS A 606 -18.43 7.98 -7.94
N HIS A 607 -17.80 6.86 -7.56
CA HIS A 607 -18.17 5.54 -8.09
C HIS A 607 -19.56 5.09 -7.64
N ALA A 608 -19.93 5.38 -6.39
CA ALA A 608 -21.22 4.99 -5.82
C ALA A 608 -22.38 5.91 -6.26
N ASN A 609 -22.10 7.15 -6.66
CA ASN A 609 -23.04 8.10 -7.25
C ASN A 609 -23.17 8.01 -8.79
N CYS A 610 -22.63 6.95 -9.43
CA CYS A 610 -22.74 6.75 -10.88
C CYS A 610 -23.53 5.46 -11.21
N PRO A 611 -24.88 5.49 -11.26
CA PRO A 611 -25.69 4.29 -11.50
C PRO A 611 -25.35 3.51 -12.78
N ALA A 612 -24.82 4.20 -13.81
CA ALA A 612 -24.33 3.58 -15.04
C ALA A 612 -23.14 2.64 -14.80
N ILE A 613 -22.14 3.04 -14.00
CA ILE A 613 -20.98 2.16 -13.71
C ILE A 613 -21.40 0.98 -12.83
N LEU A 614 -22.30 1.21 -11.87
CA LEU A 614 -22.83 0.17 -10.99
C LEU A 614 -23.55 -0.91 -11.80
N THR A 615 -24.39 -0.48 -12.74
CA THR A 615 -25.15 -1.38 -13.63
C THR A 615 -24.23 -2.13 -14.60
N LYS A 616 -23.26 -1.46 -15.25
CA LYS A 616 -22.29 -2.14 -16.14
C LYS A 616 -21.35 -3.11 -15.39
N LEU A 617 -21.05 -2.83 -14.12
CA LEU A 617 -20.30 -3.75 -13.25
C LEU A 617 -21.20 -4.80 -12.57
N GLY A 618 -22.52 -4.74 -12.72
CA GLY A 618 -23.48 -5.66 -12.11
C GLY A 618 -23.50 -5.62 -10.58
N ILE A 619 -23.20 -4.47 -9.98
CA ILE A 619 -23.16 -4.27 -8.52
C ILE A 619 -24.60 -4.26 -8.00
N THR A 620 -24.88 -5.16 -7.05
CA THR A 620 -26.23 -5.37 -6.48
C THR A 620 -26.37 -4.86 -5.06
N LYS A 621 -25.26 -4.76 -4.32
CA LYS A 621 -25.22 -4.28 -2.94
C LYS A 621 -24.19 -3.15 -2.80
N ILE A 622 -24.48 -2.15 -1.98
CA ILE A 622 -23.51 -1.12 -1.59
C ILE A 622 -23.33 -1.10 -0.08
N ILE A 623 -22.12 -0.83 0.39
CA ILE A 623 -21.78 -0.50 1.77
C ILE A 623 -21.19 0.91 1.80
N SER A 624 -21.98 1.86 2.30
CA SER A 624 -21.67 3.29 2.37
C SER A 624 -21.10 3.63 3.74
N VAL A 625 -19.77 3.75 3.82
CA VAL A 625 -19.06 3.87 5.10
C VAL A 625 -18.88 5.35 5.46
N GLY A 626 -19.85 5.90 6.20
CA GLY A 626 -19.88 7.30 6.64
C GLY A 626 -20.15 8.31 5.52
N GLU A 627 -20.95 7.94 4.52
CA GLU A 627 -21.39 8.79 3.42
C GLU A 627 -22.85 8.46 3.07
N SER A 628 -23.57 9.42 2.49
CA SER A 628 -24.87 9.20 1.84
C SER A 628 -24.70 9.09 0.32
N LEU A 629 -25.73 8.63 -0.39
CA LEU A 629 -25.81 8.61 -1.86
C LEU A 629 -26.96 9.48 -2.34
N ASP A 630 -26.72 10.29 -3.37
CA ASP A 630 -27.62 11.39 -3.76
C ASP A 630 -28.83 10.92 -4.58
N TRP A 631 -28.81 9.67 -5.06
CA TRP A 631 -29.84 9.07 -5.90
C TRP A 631 -30.77 8.08 -5.15
N ILE A 632 -30.62 7.91 -3.83
CA ILE A 632 -31.53 7.10 -3.03
C ILE A 632 -32.84 7.87 -2.82
N PRO A 633 -34.02 7.34 -3.22
CA PRO A 633 -35.30 8.01 -2.97
C PRO A 633 -35.61 8.14 -1.47
N GLU A 634 -36.17 9.27 -1.04
CA GLU A 634 -36.56 9.51 0.37
C GLU A 634 -37.59 8.49 0.88
N ASP A 635 -38.50 8.02 0.00
CA ASP A 635 -39.50 6.98 0.28
C ASP A 635 -38.93 5.54 0.35
N SER A 636 -37.61 5.35 0.37
CA SER A 636 -36.97 4.03 0.45
C SER A 636 -37.29 3.30 1.76
N GLN A 637 -37.33 1.96 1.72
CA GLN A 637 -37.58 1.17 2.93
C GLN A 637 -36.30 1.05 3.76
N VAL A 638 -36.18 1.90 4.78
CA VAL A 638 -35.07 1.91 5.74
C VAL A 638 -35.43 1.12 7.00
N THR A 639 -34.55 0.21 7.42
CA THR A 639 -34.58 -0.42 8.75
C THR A 639 -33.27 -0.16 9.48
N THR A 640 -33.35 0.34 10.71
CA THR A 640 -32.17 0.66 11.54
C THR A 640 -31.75 -0.52 12.41
N GLU A 641 -30.43 -0.72 12.49
CA GLU A 641 -29.74 -1.68 13.35
C GLU A 641 -28.67 -0.94 14.19
N ASP A 642 -28.05 -1.64 15.14
CA ASP A 642 -26.96 -1.14 16.00
C ASP A 642 -27.23 0.26 16.60
N ASN A 643 -28.36 0.39 17.30
CA ASN A 643 -28.84 1.65 17.91
C ASN A 643 -29.00 2.85 16.94
N GLY A 644 -29.01 2.62 15.63
CA GLY A 644 -29.04 3.66 14.60
C GLY A 644 -27.69 3.95 13.93
N ASN A 645 -26.61 3.26 14.32
CA ASN A 645 -25.33 3.33 13.62
C ASN A 645 -25.38 2.68 12.23
N ILE A 646 -26.34 1.78 11.98
CA ILE A 646 -26.46 1.06 10.71
C ILE A 646 -27.88 1.24 10.16
N GLU A 647 -27.97 1.72 8.93
CA GLU A 647 -29.20 1.80 8.13
C GLU A 647 -29.13 0.76 7.01
N MET A 648 -30.06 -0.19 7.00
CA MET A 648 -30.29 -1.08 5.87
C MET A 648 -31.41 -0.51 5.01
N ILE A 649 -31.09 -0.13 3.77
CA ILE A 649 -32.01 0.54 2.82
C ILE A 649 -32.31 -0.43 1.68
N SER A 650 -33.56 -0.85 1.52
CA SER A 650 -34.00 -1.60 0.34
C SER A 650 -34.46 -0.62 -0.75
N VAL A 651 -33.81 -0.70 -1.91
CA VAL A 651 -33.93 0.28 -3.00
C VAL A 651 -34.71 -0.34 -4.16
N LYS A 652 -35.79 0.33 -4.57
CA LYS A 652 -36.60 -0.01 -5.75
C LYS A 652 -36.24 0.92 -6.90
N SER A 653 -34.99 0.84 -7.37
CA SER A 653 -34.50 1.64 -8.50
C SER A 653 -34.63 0.88 -9.84
N GLU A 654 -34.43 1.60 -10.94
CA GLU A 654 -34.27 0.99 -12.28
C GLU A 654 -32.85 0.43 -12.51
N TYR A 655 -31.96 0.59 -11.53
CA TYR A 655 -30.55 0.18 -11.59
C TYR A 655 -30.34 -1.21 -10.98
N SER A 656 -29.12 -1.75 -11.11
CA SER A 656 -28.80 -3.09 -10.59
C SER A 656 -28.79 -3.22 -9.06
N VAL A 657 -28.86 -2.13 -8.31
CA VAL A 657 -28.69 -2.11 -6.84
C VAL A 657 -30.03 -2.29 -6.13
N ASP A 658 -30.11 -3.33 -5.29
CA ASP A 658 -31.31 -3.69 -4.51
C ASP A 658 -31.21 -3.30 -3.02
N THR A 659 -29.99 -3.18 -2.48
CA THR A 659 -29.72 -2.95 -1.05
C THR A 659 -28.52 -2.03 -0.84
N VAL A 660 -28.66 -1.05 0.05
CA VAL A 660 -27.56 -0.23 0.56
C VAL A 660 -27.47 -0.38 2.08
N MET A 661 -26.28 -0.76 2.58
CA MET A 661 -25.93 -0.72 4.00
C MET A 661 -25.18 0.58 4.27
N LYS A 662 -25.81 1.54 4.95
CA LYS A 662 -25.20 2.83 5.33
C LYS A 662 -24.73 2.76 6.78
N VAL A 663 -23.46 3.07 6.99
CA VAL A 663 -22.82 3.16 8.31
C VAL A 663 -22.78 4.64 8.69
N ASN A 664 -23.56 5.01 9.70
CA ASN A 664 -23.63 6.35 10.28
C ASN A 664 -22.46 6.60 11.24
N ASN A 665 -22.34 7.84 11.73
CA ASN A 665 -21.48 8.21 12.87
C ASN A 665 -20.01 7.75 12.73
N LEU A 666 -19.46 7.85 11.51
CA LEU A 666 -18.13 7.37 11.18
C LEU A 666 -17.41 8.30 10.18
N LEU A 667 -16.76 9.31 10.72
CA LEU A 667 -15.87 10.23 10.03
C LEU A 667 -14.46 9.62 9.86
N ASP A 668 -13.54 10.36 9.22
CA ASP A 668 -12.13 9.97 9.07
C ASP A 668 -11.22 10.91 9.87
N ASP A 669 -11.65 11.26 11.09
CA ASP A 669 -11.04 12.27 11.97
C ASP A 669 -10.12 11.70 13.07
N GLY A 670 -10.08 10.38 13.23
CA GLY A 670 -9.29 9.69 14.26
C GLY A 670 -9.97 9.59 15.63
N ILE A 671 -11.20 10.10 15.76
CA ILE A 671 -12.01 9.99 16.98
C ILE A 671 -12.99 8.81 16.85
N ASP A 672 -13.74 8.75 15.75
CA ASP A 672 -14.76 7.70 15.54
C ASP A 672 -14.15 6.29 15.41
N GLU A 673 -14.86 5.29 15.96
CA GLU A 673 -14.46 3.87 15.96
C GLU A 673 -15.16 3.10 14.84
N LEU A 674 -14.40 2.38 14.00
CA LEU A 674 -14.98 1.40 13.07
C LEU A 674 -15.21 0.05 13.78
N SER A 675 -14.43 -0.25 14.83
CA SER A 675 -14.43 -1.54 15.53
C SER A 675 -15.79 -2.01 16.06
N GLN A 676 -16.73 -1.11 16.37
CA GLN A 676 -18.08 -1.46 16.83
C GLN A 676 -18.95 -2.00 15.68
N SER A 677 -18.99 -1.30 14.53
CA SER A 677 -19.79 -1.70 13.37
C SER A 677 -19.12 -2.75 12.48
N LEU A 678 -17.78 -2.89 12.54
CA LEU A 678 -17.01 -3.80 11.67
C LEU A 678 -17.52 -5.26 11.69
N PRO A 679 -17.80 -5.91 12.83
CA PRO A 679 -18.31 -7.29 12.83
C PRO A 679 -19.63 -7.42 12.06
N ARG A 680 -20.53 -6.44 12.17
CA ARG A 680 -21.84 -6.46 11.48
C ARG A 680 -21.71 -6.22 9.98
N ILE A 681 -20.75 -5.40 9.55
CA ILE A 681 -20.39 -5.18 8.14
C ILE A 681 -19.78 -6.45 7.52
N LEU A 682 -18.84 -7.09 8.21
CA LEU A 682 -18.23 -8.35 7.79
C LEU A 682 -19.25 -9.49 7.76
N GLN A 683 -20.22 -9.51 8.69
CA GLN A 683 -21.35 -10.43 8.64
C GLN A 683 -22.23 -10.19 7.41
N PHE A 684 -22.60 -8.94 7.09
CA PHE A 684 -23.39 -8.64 5.88
C PHE A 684 -22.67 -9.09 4.60
N LEU A 685 -21.37 -8.80 4.49
CA LEU A 685 -20.52 -9.28 3.40
C LEU A 685 -20.51 -10.81 3.30
N ASN A 686 -20.47 -11.51 4.43
CA ASN A 686 -20.52 -12.96 4.46
C ASN A 686 -21.90 -13.53 4.06
N ASP A 687 -22.97 -12.96 4.59
CA ASP A 687 -24.33 -13.42 4.38
C ASP A 687 -24.75 -13.28 2.91
N GLU A 688 -24.50 -12.12 2.28
CA GLU A 688 -24.80 -11.93 0.86
C GLU A 688 -23.88 -12.76 -0.06
N TYR A 689 -22.61 -12.98 0.33
CA TYR A 689 -21.71 -13.90 -0.37
C TYR A 689 -22.24 -15.34 -0.33
N THR A 690 -22.62 -15.84 0.84
CA THR A 690 -23.14 -17.21 1.00
C THR A 690 -24.51 -17.40 0.31
N LYS A 691 -25.44 -16.45 0.44
CA LYS A 691 -26.76 -16.50 -0.23
C LYS A 691 -26.68 -16.55 -1.76
N SER A 692 -25.60 -16.04 -2.35
CA SER A 692 -25.41 -15.93 -3.80
C SER A 692 -24.40 -16.92 -4.37
N GLU A 693 -23.90 -17.86 -3.56
CA GLU A 693 -22.80 -18.76 -3.93
C GLU A 693 -21.57 -18.00 -4.51
N GLY A 694 -21.30 -16.81 -3.95
CA GLY A 694 -20.21 -15.92 -4.36
C GLY A 694 -20.47 -15.10 -5.63
N GLN A 695 -21.67 -15.15 -6.21
CA GLN A 695 -22.01 -14.44 -7.46
C GLN A 695 -22.41 -12.96 -7.24
N VAL A 696 -22.72 -12.56 -5.99
CA VAL A 696 -23.00 -11.15 -5.63
C VAL A 696 -21.83 -10.23 -5.98
N ARG A 697 -22.11 -8.95 -6.23
CA ARG A 697 -21.10 -7.91 -6.41
C ARG A 697 -21.43 -6.75 -5.48
N ILE A 698 -20.53 -6.50 -4.54
CA ILE A 698 -20.70 -5.58 -3.41
C ILE A 698 -19.68 -4.45 -3.54
N LEU A 699 -20.13 -3.20 -3.55
CA LEU A 699 -19.27 -2.02 -3.52
C LEU A 699 -19.15 -1.46 -2.11
N VAL A 700 -17.95 -1.44 -1.54
CA VAL A 700 -17.64 -0.72 -0.32
C VAL A 700 -17.02 0.63 -0.67
N HIS A 701 -17.56 1.73 -0.17
CA HIS A 701 -17.02 3.07 -0.44
C HIS A 701 -17.08 3.99 0.79
N CYS A 702 -16.29 5.05 0.72
CA CYS A 702 -16.40 6.27 1.52
C CYS A 702 -16.10 7.45 0.56
N ARG A 703 -15.81 8.68 1.05
CA ARG A 703 -15.52 9.83 0.19
C ARG A 703 -14.55 9.52 -0.97
N VAL A 704 -13.37 8.96 -0.67
CA VAL A 704 -12.26 8.75 -1.65
C VAL A 704 -11.91 7.27 -1.88
N GLY A 705 -12.24 6.38 -0.95
CA GLY A 705 -11.80 4.97 -1.02
C GLY A 705 -10.33 4.76 -0.64
N VAL A 706 -9.87 5.51 0.38
CA VAL A 706 -8.49 5.51 0.93
C VAL A 706 -8.42 4.94 2.35
N SER A 707 -9.42 5.24 3.19
CA SER A 707 -9.35 5.05 4.65
C SER A 707 -10.47 4.14 5.18
N ARG A 708 -11.60 4.70 5.64
CA ARG A 708 -12.79 3.99 6.14
C ARG A 708 -13.14 2.71 5.36
N SER A 709 -13.45 2.81 4.07
CA SER A 709 -13.80 1.64 3.24
C SER A 709 -12.61 0.73 2.90
N ALA A 710 -11.38 1.24 2.86
CA ALA A 710 -10.18 0.42 2.69
C ALA A 710 -9.93 -0.45 3.94
N THR A 711 -10.24 0.06 5.13
CA THR A 711 -10.15 -0.67 6.40
C THR A 711 -11.12 -1.85 6.41
N VAL A 712 -12.38 -1.63 5.99
CA VAL A 712 -13.37 -2.71 5.79
C VAL A 712 -12.88 -3.74 4.76
N ALA A 713 -12.28 -3.30 3.64
CA ALA A 713 -11.76 -4.21 2.62
C ALA A 713 -10.56 -5.04 3.10
N ILE A 714 -9.66 -4.47 3.91
CA ILE A 714 -8.54 -5.20 4.53
C ILE A 714 -9.10 -6.26 5.50
N ALA A 715 -10.06 -5.89 6.36
CA ALA A 715 -10.67 -6.80 7.31
C ALA A 715 -11.41 -7.97 6.62
N GLU A 716 -12.16 -7.72 5.54
CA GLU A 716 -12.81 -8.81 4.78
C GLU A 716 -11.78 -9.70 4.06
N VAL A 717 -10.66 -9.16 3.57
CA VAL A 717 -9.58 -9.97 2.98
C VAL A 717 -8.89 -10.84 4.03
N MET A 718 -8.57 -10.30 5.21
CA MET A 718 -8.08 -11.09 6.36
C MET A 718 -9.06 -12.20 6.71
N ARG A 719 -10.35 -11.87 6.87
CA ARG A 719 -11.41 -12.82 7.26
C ARG A 719 -11.65 -13.92 6.23
N ARG A 720 -11.60 -13.56 4.93
CA ARG A 720 -11.95 -14.47 3.82
C ARG A 720 -10.80 -15.39 3.44
N LEU A 721 -9.56 -14.93 3.57
CA LEU A 721 -8.36 -15.64 3.12
C LEU A 721 -7.52 -16.18 4.29
N GLU A 722 -7.92 -15.91 5.54
CA GLU A 722 -7.25 -16.34 6.78
C GLU A 722 -5.77 -15.86 6.87
N ILE A 723 -5.47 -14.72 6.23
CA ILE A 723 -4.14 -14.10 6.20
C ILE A 723 -4.00 -12.93 7.18
N THR A 724 -2.76 -12.69 7.60
CA THR A 724 -2.36 -11.65 8.57
C THR A 724 -2.53 -10.22 8.03
N ILE A 725 -2.53 -9.22 8.93
CA ILE A 725 -2.64 -7.80 8.56
C ILE A 725 -1.60 -7.36 7.51
N PRO A 726 -0.29 -7.70 7.63
CA PRO A 726 0.70 -7.45 6.58
C PRO A 726 0.27 -7.91 5.19
N ASN A 727 -0.17 -9.16 5.09
CA ASN A 727 -0.48 -9.81 3.83
C ASN A 727 -1.80 -9.28 3.25
N ALA A 728 -2.82 -9.06 4.07
CA ALA A 728 -4.06 -8.43 3.63
C ALA A 728 -3.87 -6.96 3.21
N TYR A 729 -3.06 -6.18 3.94
CA TYR A 729 -2.73 -4.81 3.55
C TYR A 729 -2.05 -4.78 2.18
N LEU A 730 -1.04 -5.64 1.95
CA LEU A 730 -0.39 -5.77 0.64
C LEU A 730 -1.37 -6.24 -0.46
N TYR A 731 -2.22 -7.23 -0.17
CA TYR A 731 -3.22 -7.77 -1.09
C TYR A 731 -4.19 -6.70 -1.61
N VAL A 732 -4.77 -5.90 -0.71
CA VAL A 732 -5.69 -4.80 -1.06
C VAL A 732 -4.94 -3.66 -1.73
N ARG A 733 -3.73 -3.32 -1.25
CA ARG A 733 -2.92 -2.22 -1.77
C ARG A 733 -2.56 -2.41 -3.24
N VAL A 734 -2.02 -3.57 -3.61
CA VAL A 734 -1.67 -3.88 -5.00
C VAL A 734 -2.90 -3.89 -5.92
N ARG A 735 -4.08 -4.24 -5.40
CA ARG A 735 -5.33 -4.26 -6.17
C ARG A 735 -6.04 -2.89 -6.24
N ARG A 736 -5.62 -1.89 -5.45
CA ARG A 736 -6.13 -0.50 -5.50
C ARG A 736 -5.33 0.34 -6.52
N LEU A 737 -5.36 -0.10 -7.78
CA LEU A 737 -4.54 0.39 -8.90
C LEU A 737 -4.37 1.92 -8.98
N ASN A 738 -5.44 2.69 -8.72
CA ASN A 738 -5.44 4.15 -8.96
C ASN A 738 -5.05 5.00 -7.75
N ILE A 739 -5.11 4.48 -6.52
CA ILE A 739 -5.11 5.27 -5.28
C ILE A 739 -4.43 4.49 -4.16
N ILE A 740 -3.47 5.10 -3.47
CA ILE A 740 -2.80 4.47 -2.31
C ILE A 740 -3.81 4.28 -1.18
N ILE A 741 -3.94 3.05 -0.65
CA ILE A 741 -4.71 2.82 0.58
C ILE A 741 -3.92 3.33 1.80
N GLN A 742 -4.59 4.16 2.60
CA GLN A 742 -4.02 4.71 3.82
C GLN A 742 -5.14 4.99 4.84
N PRO A 743 -5.58 3.92 5.56
CA PRO A 743 -6.28 4.08 6.83
C PRO A 743 -5.61 5.11 7.73
N ASN A 744 -6.39 5.84 8.53
CA ASN A 744 -5.82 6.63 9.61
C ASN A 744 -5.20 5.71 10.68
N LEU A 745 -4.39 6.27 11.58
CA LEU A 745 -3.68 5.49 12.59
C LEU A 745 -4.64 4.71 13.51
N ARG A 746 -5.80 5.28 13.88
CA ARG A 746 -6.80 4.61 14.72
C ARG A 746 -7.36 3.36 14.03
N PHE A 747 -7.86 3.50 12.79
CA PHE A 747 -8.41 2.38 12.02
C PHE A 747 -7.38 1.29 11.74
N MET A 748 -6.11 1.66 11.48
CA MET A 748 -5.05 0.67 11.32
C MET A 748 -4.77 -0.09 12.63
N TYR A 749 -4.84 0.59 13.79
CA TYR A 749 -4.69 -0.04 15.11
C TYR A 749 -5.91 -0.91 15.48
N GLU A 750 -7.12 -0.50 15.12
CA GLU A 750 -8.34 -1.29 15.30
C GLU A 750 -8.29 -2.61 14.50
N LEU A 751 -7.64 -2.64 13.32
CA LEU A 751 -7.35 -3.89 12.62
C LEU A 751 -6.42 -4.81 13.44
N PHE A 752 -5.37 -4.28 14.09
CA PHE A 752 -4.51 -5.06 14.99
C PHE A 752 -5.31 -5.64 16.18
N LYS A 753 -6.17 -4.85 16.81
CA LYS A 753 -7.05 -5.33 17.88
C LYS A 753 -8.06 -6.38 17.38
N TRP A 754 -8.50 -6.29 16.13
CA TRP A 754 -9.42 -7.26 15.54
C TRP A 754 -8.71 -8.57 15.13
N GLU A 755 -7.48 -8.54 14.57
CA GLU A 755 -6.68 -9.75 14.31
C GLU A 755 -6.44 -10.57 15.60
N GLU A 756 -6.09 -9.88 16.69
CA GLU A 756 -5.95 -10.51 18.02
C GLU A 756 -7.25 -11.18 18.46
N GLN A 757 -8.40 -10.51 18.29
CA GLN A 757 -9.71 -11.03 18.68
C GLN A 757 -10.13 -12.26 17.85
N GLU A 758 -9.89 -12.28 16.53
CA GLU A 758 -10.22 -13.46 15.71
C GLU A 758 -9.32 -14.66 16.05
N LYS A 759 -8.01 -14.46 16.19
CA LYS A 759 -7.09 -15.54 16.57
C LYS A 759 -7.44 -16.16 17.94
N LEU A 760 -7.79 -15.31 18.92
CA LEU A 760 -8.22 -15.76 20.26
C LEU A 760 -9.56 -16.54 20.25
N LYS A 761 -10.40 -16.38 19.22
CA LYS A 761 -11.62 -17.20 19.01
C LYS A 761 -11.32 -18.52 18.31
N GLN A 762 -10.33 -18.56 17.42
CA GLN A 762 -10.09 -19.70 16.53
C GLN A 762 -9.31 -20.84 17.20
N ASP A 763 -8.26 -20.56 17.97
CA ASP A 763 -7.57 -21.59 18.78
C ASP A 763 -6.77 -21.00 19.96
N HIS A 764 -6.80 -21.69 21.10
CA HIS A 764 -5.90 -21.45 22.24
C HIS A 764 -4.49 -22.03 22.03
N SER A 765 -4.27 -22.87 21.02
CA SER A 765 -2.93 -23.41 20.68
C SER A 765 -2.11 -22.49 19.76
N SER A 766 -2.71 -21.41 19.21
CA SER A 766 -2.03 -20.45 18.34
C SER A 766 -0.79 -19.85 19.03
N THR A 767 0.39 -20.15 18.51
CA THR A 767 1.67 -19.76 19.13
C THR A 767 2.12 -18.33 18.81
N ASN A 768 1.32 -17.56 18.06
CA ASN A 768 1.66 -16.17 17.77
C ASN A 768 0.45 -15.27 17.43
N LEU A 769 0.03 -14.39 18.35
CA LEU A 769 -1.03 -13.42 18.09
C LEU A 769 -0.65 -12.39 17.01
N ARG A 770 0.62 -11.94 16.94
CA ARG A 770 1.07 -10.91 15.98
C ARG A 770 2.26 -11.34 15.13
N GLU A 771 2.14 -11.28 13.80
CA GLU A 771 3.28 -11.49 12.90
C GLU A 771 4.33 -10.36 13.04
N VAL A 772 3.83 -9.13 13.12
CA VAL A 772 4.56 -7.86 13.17
C VAL A 772 4.01 -6.99 14.31
N ASP A 773 4.83 -6.09 14.84
CA ASP A 773 4.37 -5.09 15.83
C ASP A 773 3.97 -3.76 15.19
N TRP A 774 3.17 -2.98 15.91
CA TRP A 774 2.54 -1.73 15.44
C TRP A 774 3.55 -0.74 14.84
N PHE A 775 4.63 -0.42 15.54
CA PHE A 775 5.64 0.54 15.06
C PHE A 775 6.42 0.03 13.85
N ILE A 776 6.66 -1.27 13.76
CA ILE A 776 7.29 -1.88 12.58
C ILE A 776 6.35 -1.78 11.38
N MET A 777 5.07 -2.15 11.52
CA MET A 777 4.09 -2.00 10.43
C MET A 777 3.96 -0.54 9.97
N CYS A 778 3.97 0.41 10.91
CA CYS A 778 3.98 1.84 10.58
C CYS A 778 5.23 2.27 9.80
N ARG A 779 6.41 1.77 10.19
CA ARG A 779 7.67 1.99 9.46
C ARG A 779 7.62 1.41 8.04
N GLU A 780 7.11 0.20 7.87
CA GLU A 780 6.98 -0.42 6.54
C GLU A 780 5.92 0.29 5.67
N ILE A 781 4.79 0.72 6.23
CA ILE A 781 3.80 1.59 5.53
C ILE A 781 4.46 2.90 5.07
N MET A 782 5.29 3.53 5.91
CA MET A 782 6.01 4.75 5.54
C MET A 782 7.00 4.49 4.40
N LYS A 783 7.79 3.40 4.46
CA LYS A 783 8.69 2.99 3.37
C LYS A 783 7.96 2.74 2.05
N LEU A 784 6.82 2.04 2.09
CA LEU A 784 5.96 1.77 0.93
C LEU A 784 5.38 3.07 0.32
N ASN A 785 5.12 4.09 1.14
CA ASN A 785 4.58 5.36 0.67
C ASN A 785 5.66 6.35 0.22
N LEU A 786 6.91 6.22 0.67
CA LEU A 786 7.99 7.16 0.38
C LEU A 786 8.17 7.48 -1.14
N PRO A 787 8.13 6.52 -2.09
CA PRO A 787 8.26 6.80 -3.53
C PRO A 787 7.14 7.66 -4.15
N TYR A 788 6.08 7.91 -3.39
CA TYR A 788 4.92 8.74 -3.76
C TYR A 788 4.85 10.05 -2.97
N LEU A 789 5.68 10.21 -1.92
CA LEU A 789 5.81 11.43 -1.12
C LEU A 789 6.97 12.33 -1.59
N THR A 790 7.87 11.81 -2.43
CA THR A 790 9.06 12.51 -2.95
C THR A 790 8.98 12.79 -4.45
N LYS A 791 7.78 13.08 -4.98
CA LYS A 791 7.50 13.44 -6.38
C LYS A 791 6.82 14.79 -6.47
#